data_AF-A0A813K8X4-F1
#
_entry.id   AF-A0A813K8X4-F1
#
_cell.length_a   1.000
_cell.length_b   1.000
_cell.length_c   1.000
_cell.angle_alpha   90.00
_cell.angle_beta   90.00
_cell.angle_gamma   90.00
#
_symmetry.space_group_name_H-M   'P 1'
#
loop_
_entity.id
_entity.type
_entity.pdbx_description
1 polymer ?
#
loop_
_entity_poly.entity_id
_entity_poly.type
_entity_poly.pdbx_seq_one_letter_code
_entity_poly.pdbx_strand_id
1 'polypeptide(L)'
;MWPVPLCLRLNRASPLAPEALEALRAIIGDRLEPISWMPEKSGWHVVPGGSKSGEDAARALVVRAINRGDFQLQDESSMLPPVTLEVKEHHLVFDMCAAPGSKTLQVLDAMLYDAKGVLPTGGVIANDSNKERAQKIRQRSRFCRKASAALLVTQVDSRKFPALHSRTDQGNFPKVKFDRIVCDVPCSADGQLRKYSHDWDPKHALGVHPVQLEILKRGLELLKPGGRLCYSTCSVNPIEDEAVVCAALAASSGSVRLVAMPADLNSVDWQPGITTWRVPFGGDLVEEFEGQVGLLSSMFPPSTPMEELKLCKRVMPGDGAGFFLALFEKPGKEETAAANAGGEQQSKEWVAHDKSKQRQGKPLFIRKKACEDVAEFFGFSADSKVGERLLIPTFQKDQGRTVSLATPALECLQDHKQLHIINGGMPVGSHPVPGRGLPKGQVTWHPCPEAAELIAHHATCRKVELNAEACRALLKDADRSLSSARLTELGAVLHGCTGGSGAVIFGSNQRWDVGFLSDDGALSAYAGGNLRNIREKLLPYGNELSESGEYEGAAGSGDASGSRLQPQDLSNSDLDRLLADIKEGTPEAAYAAALTALQSVHFPEDQGRNNIRPEPAAQLPGFTVGATNATGSAVQLTKQTRQRGGLTRVLSALAARFAPDHEFSSIQVNKNSLMTLHVDDFDLGKQALVALGSFVGGELYVHGDGVVNLQSRWHHMDGRCPHQVLPWKEGERYSLVYFAPANFGRIAAEDRELLEDLGMKLPASGCSPPAAPGVPRQIRLEKAAQDMKARGILPEPGC
;
A
#
# COMPACT_ATOMS: atom_id res chain seq x y z
N MET A 1 -13.66 26.33 -18.74
CA MET A 1 -13.86 24.87 -18.81
C MET A 1 -14.44 24.47 -17.47
N TRP A 2 -15.68 23.99 -17.44
CA TRP A 2 -16.38 23.66 -16.19
C TRP A 2 -15.72 22.42 -15.55
N PRO A 3 -15.44 22.42 -14.23
CA PRO A 3 -14.85 21.27 -13.57
C PRO A 3 -15.83 20.09 -13.57
N VAL A 4 -15.32 18.87 -13.83
CA VAL A 4 -16.10 17.63 -13.75
C VAL A 4 -16.70 17.51 -12.33
N PRO A 5 -18.01 17.24 -12.18
CA PRO A 5 -18.64 17.13 -10.87
C PRO A 5 -17.97 16.07 -10.00
N LEU A 6 -17.75 16.38 -8.72
CA LEU A 6 -17.25 15.40 -7.77
C LEU A 6 -18.32 14.33 -7.54
N CYS A 7 -17.97 13.07 -7.73
CA CYS A 7 -18.88 11.94 -7.58
C CYS A 7 -18.52 11.11 -6.34
N LEU A 8 -19.53 10.79 -5.55
CA LEU A 8 -19.47 9.98 -4.35
C LEU A 8 -20.27 8.69 -4.56
N ARG A 9 -19.68 7.55 -4.19
CA ARG A 9 -20.37 6.27 -4.10
C ARG A 9 -20.47 5.84 -2.65
N LEU A 10 -21.65 5.48 -2.20
CA LEU A 10 -21.91 4.87 -0.91
C LEU A 10 -21.56 3.39 -1.00
N ASN A 11 -20.87 2.90 0.01
CA ASN A 11 -20.74 1.46 0.22
C ASN A 11 -22.01 0.97 0.90
N ARG A 12 -22.86 0.26 0.14
CA ARG A 12 -24.16 -0.23 0.62
C ARG A 12 -24.01 -1.26 1.74
N ALA A 13 -22.87 -1.95 1.80
CA ALA A 13 -22.58 -2.89 2.87
C ALA A 13 -22.20 -2.21 4.21
N SER A 14 -21.95 -0.89 4.21
CA SER A 14 -21.74 -0.15 5.46
C SER A 14 -23.09 0.22 6.08
N PRO A 15 -23.36 -0.17 7.34
CA PRO A 15 -24.59 0.23 8.04
C PRO A 15 -24.69 1.75 8.28
N LEU A 16 -23.58 2.47 8.18
CA LEU A 16 -23.45 3.90 8.50
C LEU A 16 -23.46 4.81 7.29
N ALA A 17 -23.35 4.25 6.09
CA ALA A 17 -23.42 5.03 4.87
C ALA A 17 -24.69 5.91 4.79
N PRO A 18 -25.89 5.46 5.24
CA PRO A 18 -27.07 6.32 5.29
C PRO A 18 -26.92 7.51 6.23
N GLU A 19 -26.39 7.31 7.44
CA GLU A 19 -26.20 8.39 8.42
C GLU A 19 -25.15 9.39 7.95
N ALA A 20 -24.05 8.90 7.38
CA ALA A 20 -23.01 9.74 6.78
C ALA A 20 -23.56 10.59 5.62
N LEU A 21 -24.48 10.04 4.83
CA LEU A 21 -25.15 10.75 3.74
C LEU A 21 -26.05 11.86 4.26
N GLU A 22 -26.87 11.58 5.27
CA GLU A 22 -27.73 12.60 5.89
C GLU A 22 -26.92 13.72 6.55
N ALA A 23 -25.82 13.37 7.22
CA ALA A 23 -24.91 14.35 7.79
C ALA A 23 -24.24 15.21 6.69
N LEU A 24 -23.90 14.62 5.53
CA LEU A 24 -23.40 15.40 4.39
C LEU A 24 -24.49 16.31 3.81
N ARG A 25 -25.71 15.80 3.62
CA ARG A 25 -26.87 16.56 3.14
C ARG A 25 -27.17 17.75 4.06
N ALA A 26 -27.04 17.60 5.37
CA ALA A 26 -27.21 18.70 6.32
C ALA A 26 -26.19 19.85 6.13
N ILE A 27 -25.00 19.56 5.56
CA ILE A 27 -23.95 20.55 5.32
C ILE A 27 -24.10 21.22 3.95
N ILE A 28 -24.37 20.44 2.90
CA ILE A 28 -24.35 20.93 1.51
C ILE A 28 -25.74 21.08 0.86
N GLY A 29 -26.79 20.62 1.52
CA GLY A 29 -28.18 20.76 1.10
C GLY A 29 -28.48 20.11 -0.25
N ASP A 30 -29.24 20.82 -1.07
CA ASP A 30 -29.70 20.37 -2.40
C ASP A 30 -28.57 20.20 -3.42
N ARG A 31 -27.34 20.60 -3.09
CA ARG A 31 -26.15 20.35 -3.92
C ARG A 31 -25.70 18.89 -3.94
N LEU A 32 -26.35 18.03 -3.16
CA LEU A 32 -26.11 16.60 -3.17
C LEU A 32 -27.20 15.92 -4.00
N GLU A 33 -26.90 15.65 -5.27
CA GLU A 33 -27.86 15.16 -6.26
C GLU A 33 -27.64 13.65 -6.51
N PRO A 34 -28.70 12.82 -6.54
CA PRO A 34 -28.54 11.39 -6.75
C PRO A 34 -28.21 11.07 -8.23
N ILE A 35 -27.33 10.09 -8.43
CA ILE A 35 -27.12 9.47 -9.74
C ILE A 35 -28.31 8.54 -10.02
N SER A 36 -29.12 8.88 -11.02
CA SER A 36 -30.45 8.29 -11.23
C SER A 36 -30.43 6.77 -11.45
N TRP A 37 -29.42 6.26 -12.16
CA TRP A 37 -29.26 4.86 -12.53
C TRP A 37 -28.52 4.03 -11.48
N MET A 38 -27.97 4.65 -10.43
CA MET A 38 -27.21 3.92 -9.42
C MET A 38 -28.17 3.14 -8.51
N PRO A 39 -27.95 1.81 -8.31
CA PRO A 39 -28.81 0.98 -7.48
C PRO A 39 -29.00 1.59 -6.08
N GLU A 40 -30.26 1.64 -5.62
CA GLU A 40 -30.64 2.13 -4.29
C GLU A 40 -30.12 3.54 -3.95
N LYS A 41 -29.95 4.40 -4.96
CA LYS A 41 -29.40 5.75 -4.78
C LYS A 41 -28.04 5.72 -4.07
N SER A 42 -27.21 4.74 -4.40
CA SER A 42 -25.87 4.59 -3.84
C SER A 42 -24.80 5.48 -4.51
N GLY A 43 -25.17 6.28 -5.51
CA GLY A 43 -24.26 7.23 -6.17
C GLY A 43 -24.81 8.65 -6.13
N TRP A 44 -23.92 9.63 -5.94
CA TRP A 44 -24.29 11.04 -5.78
C TRP A 44 -23.28 11.97 -6.45
N HIS A 45 -23.78 13.05 -7.04
CA HIS A 45 -23.01 14.21 -7.45
C HIS A 45 -22.97 15.24 -6.32
N VAL A 46 -21.82 15.89 -6.17
CA VAL A 46 -21.67 17.09 -5.36
C VAL A 46 -21.55 18.28 -6.31
N VAL A 47 -22.60 19.07 -6.37
CA VAL A 47 -22.66 20.30 -7.17
C VAL A 47 -21.76 21.36 -6.52
N PRO A 48 -20.80 21.94 -7.26
CA PRO A 48 -19.95 23.01 -6.76
C PRO A 48 -20.74 24.23 -6.27
N GLY A 49 -20.27 24.90 -5.23
CA GLY A 49 -20.89 26.13 -4.69
C GLY A 49 -20.94 26.16 -3.16
N GLY A 50 -21.55 27.20 -2.59
CA GLY A 50 -21.71 27.33 -1.13
C GLY A 50 -20.58 28.09 -0.43
N SER A 51 -20.67 28.19 0.90
CA SER A 51 -19.67 28.89 1.70
C SER A 51 -18.40 28.06 1.89
N LYS A 52 -17.25 28.73 1.97
CA LYS A 52 -15.95 28.07 2.23
C LYS A 52 -15.98 27.19 3.48
N SER A 53 -16.61 27.66 4.56
CA SER A 53 -16.76 26.89 5.80
C SER A 53 -17.61 25.63 5.62
N GLY A 54 -18.67 25.69 4.82
CA GLY A 54 -19.48 24.51 4.48
C GLY A 54 -18.72 23.51 3.61
N GLU A 55 -17.94 23.98 2.64
CA GLU A 55 -17.09 23.12 1.80
C GLU A 55 -15.99 22.42 2.62
N ASP A 56 -15.33 23.15 3.52
CA ASP A 56 -14.31 22.60 4.41
C ASP A 56 -14.90 21.54 5.36
N ALA A 57 -16.08 21.80 5.93
CA ALA A 57 -16.81 20.85 6.77
C ALA A 57 -17.24 19.59 5.99
N ALA A 58 -17.77 19.76 4.77
CA ALA A 58 -18.16 18.67 3.89
C ALA A 58 -16.96 17.80 3.51
N ARG A 59 -15.83 18.44 3.14
CA ARG A 59 -14.57 17.73 2.83
C ARG A 59 -14.08 16.93 4.03
N ALA A 60 -14.09 17.52 5.23
CA ALA A 60 -13.70 16.81 6.45
C ALA A 60 -14.62 15.61 6.72
N LEU A 61 -15.94 15.75 6.54
CA LEU A 61 -16.89 14.63 6.66
C LEU A 61 -16.62 13.54 5.63
N VAL A 62 -16.47 13.89 4.35
CA VAL A 62 -16.21 12.93 3.27
C VAL A 62 -14.92 12.15 3.52
N VAL A 63 -13.84 12.81 3.93
CA VAL A 63 -12.58 12.14 4.28
C VAL A 63 -12.78 11.16 5.44
N ARG A 64 -13.55 11.55 6.47
CA ARG A 64 -13.90 10.65 7.58
C ARG A 64 -14.70 9.44 7.11
N ALA A 65 -15.73 9.65 6.30
CA ALA A 65 -16.57 8.60 5.75
C ALA A 65 -15.77 7.63 4.85
N ILE A 66 -14.82 8.12 4.06
CA ILE A 66 -13.92 7.27 3.26
C ILE A 66 -13.02 6.41 4.15
N ASN A 67 -12.45 6.98 5.22
CA ASN A 67 -11.59 6.25 6.15
C ASN A 67 -12.35 5.19 6.98
N ARG A 68 -13.67 5.37 7.16
CA ARG A 68 -14.56 4.36 7.76
C ARG A 68 -15.00 3.29 6.78
N GLY A 69 -14.95 3.59 5.48
CA GLY A 69 -15.48 2.71 4.45
C GLY A 69 -16.95 2.95 4.13
N ASP A 70 -17.50 4.11 4.47
CA ASP A 70 -18.89 4.47 4.17
C ASP A 70 -19.02 5.00 2.75
N PHE A 71 -18.03 5.80 2.32
CA PHE A 71 -17.99 6.41 0.98
C PHE A 71 -16.75 5.98 0.19
N GLN A 72 -16.85 6.11 -1.12
CA GLN A 72 -15.76 6.06 -2.09
C GLN A 72 -15.87 7.25 -3.05
N LEU A 73 -14.73 7.85 -3.38
CA LEU A 73 -14.65 8.77 -4.53
C LEU A 73 -14.41 7.95 -5.79
N GLN A 74 -15.32 8.10 -6.75
CA GLN A 74 -15.30 7.38 -8.01
C GLN A 74 -16.09 8.17 -9.04
N ASP A 75 -15.54 8.32 -10.25
CA ASP A 75 -16.25 8.99 -11.34
C ASP A 75 -17.50 8.20 -11.73
N GLU A 76 -18.57 8.91 -12.05
CA GLU A 76 -19.87 8.34 -12.42
C GLU A 76 -19.73 7.22 -13.48
N SER A 77 -19.10 7.50 -14.62
CA SER A 77 -18.94 6.51 -15.69
C SER A 77 -18.07 5.32 -15.29
N SER A 78 -17.13 5.50 -14.36
CA SER A 78 -16.31 4.43 -13.80
C SER A 78 -17.09 3.49 -12.87
N MET A 79 -18.31 3.87 -12.45
CA MET A 79 -19.21 3.01 -11.67
C MET A 79 -20.00 2.04 -12.55
N LEU A 80 -20.09 2.24 -13.87
CA LEU A 80 -20.89 1.43 -14.79
C LEU A 80 -20.42 -0.03 -14.90
N PRO A 81 -19.11 -0.35 -15.09
CA PRO A 81 -18.70 -1.73 -15.39
C PRO A 81 -19.03 -2.76 -14.29
N PRO A 82 -18.90 -2.46 -12.99
CA PRO A 82 -19.35 -3.40 -11.95
C PRO A 82 -20.87 -3.58 -11.90
N VAL A 83 -21.65 -2.54 -12.24
CA VAL A 83 -23.13 -2.60 -12.23
C VAL A 83 -23.65 -3.46 -13.38
N THR A 84 -23.07 -3.35 -14.58
CA THR A 84 -23.45 -4.16 -15.75
C THR A 84 -23.25 -5.66 -15.54
N LEU A 85 -22.35 -6.03 -14.61
CA LEU A 85 -22.02 -7.43 -14.31
C LEU A 85 -23.04 -8.10 -13.36
N GLU A 86 -23.96 -7.38 -12.72
CA GLU A 86 -24.97 -7.98 -11.82
C GLU A 86 -24.34 -8.99 -10.83
N VAL A 87 -23.32 -8.53 -10.10
CA VAL A 87 -22.53 -9.36 -9.19
C VAL A 87 -23.39 -9.91 -8.03
N LYS A 88 -23.15 -11.17 -7.65
CA LYS A 88 -23.82 -11.90 -6.57
C LYS A 88 -22.80 -12.43 -5.56
N GLU A 89 -23.24 -12.72 -4.35
CA GLU A 89 -22.37 -13.13 -3.24
C GLU A 89 -21.54 -14.40 -3.51
N HIS A 90 -22.01 -15.30 -4.38
CA HIS A 90 -21.37 -16.57 -4.69
C HIS A 90 -20.46 -16.52 -5.93
N HIS A 91 -20.43 -15.38 -6.65
CA HIS A 91 -19.60 -15.25 -7.84
C HIS A 91 -18.11 -15.20 -7.51
N LEU A 92 -17.29 -15.89 -8.30
CA LEU A 92 -15.86 -15.63 -8.38
C LEU A 92 -15.62 -14.60 -9.49
N VAL A 93 -15.17 -13.41 -9.11
CA VAL A 93 -14.98 -12.26 -9.99
C VAL A 93 -13.49 -12.03 -10.25
N PHE A 94 -13.14 -11.72 -11.50
CA PHE A 94 -11.77 -11.32 -11.86
C PHE A 94 -11.75 -9.88 -12.34
N ASP A 95 -10.97 -9.04 -11.66
CA ASP A 95 -10.68 -7.67 -12.09
C ASP A 95 -9.28 -7.64 -12.71
N MET A 96 -9.24 -7.58 -14.05
CA MET A 96 -8.03 -7.87 -14.82
C MET A 96 -6.94 -6.80 -14.68
N CYS A 97 -7.36 -5.54 -14.52
CA CYS A 97 -6.51 -4.34 -14.50
C CYS A 97 -6.98 -3.40 -13.39
N ALA A 98 -6.98 -3.94 -12.17
CA ALA A 98 -7.77 -3.46 -11.05
C ALA A 98 -7.32 -2.12 -10.46
N ALA A 99 -6.04 -1.74 -10.57
CA ALA A 99 -5.55 -0.60 -9.82
C ALA A 99 -6.04 0.73 -10.41
N PRO A 100 -6.46 1.70 -9.56
CA PRO A 100 -6.18 1.78 -8.12
C PRO A 100 -7.16 1.02 -7.21
N GLY A 101 -8.20 0.38 -7.73
CA GLY A 101 -9.09 -0.52 -6.99
C GLY A 101 -10.54 -0.05 -6.87
N SER A 102 -10.96 1.07 -7.47
CA SER A 102 -12.33 1.58 -7.30
C SER A 102 -13.40 0.57 -7.75
N LYS A 103 -13.21 -0.06 -8.92
CA LYS A 103 -14.12 -1.09 -9.45
C LYS A 103 -14.09 -2.37 -8.62
N THR A 104 -12.89 -2.81 -8.20
CA THR A 104 -12.73 -3.93 -7.26
C THR A 104 -13.54 -3.72 -5.97
N LEU A 105 -13.43 -2.54 -5.36
CA LEU A 105 -14.16 -2.23 -4.13
C LEU A 105 -15.68 -2.17 -4.35
N GLN A 106 -16.12 -1.70 -5.51
CA GLN A 106 -17.54 -1.70 -5.87
C GLN A 106 -18.10 -3.11 -6.07
N VAL A 107 -17.32 -4.01 -6.69
CA VAL A 107 -17.66 -5.45 -6.78
C VAL A 107 -17.78 -6.05 -5.38
N LEU A 108 -16.78 -5.82 -4.53
CA LEU A 108 -16.78 -6.35 -3.16
C LEU A 108 -17.96 -5.83 -2.33
N ASP A 109 -18.27 -4.54 -2.44
CA ASP A 109 -19.44 -3.93 -1.80
C ASP A 109 -20.76 -4.56 -2.27
N ALA A 110 -20.90 -4.79 -3.59
CA ALA A 110 -22.07 -5.48 -4.14
C ALA A 110 -22.21 -6.91 -3.61
N MET A 111 -21.11 -7.66 -3.50
CA MET A 111 -21.12 -9.02 -2.95
C MET A 111 -21.52 -9.06 -1.48
N LEU A 112 -20.96 -8.15 -0.66
CA LEU A 112 -21.30 -8.05 0.76
C LEU A 112 -22.74 -7.63 0.98
N TYR A 113 -23.23 -6.69 0.16
CA TYR A 113 -24.59 -6.23 0.22
C TYR A 113 -25.59 -7.35 -0.10
N ASP A 114 -25.34 -8.12 -1.17
CA ASP A 114 -26.13 -9.30 -1.55
C ASP A 114 -26.11 -10.39 -0.46
N ALA A 115 -24.96 -10.57 0.20
CA ALA A 115 -24.78 -11.45 1.36
C ALA A 115 -25.40 -10.92 2.67
N LYS A 116 -26.09 -9.76 2.64
CA LYS A 116 -26.71 -9.10 3.80
C LYS A 116 -25.72 -8.86 4.95
N GLY A 117 -24.48 -8.50 4.60
CA GLY A 117 -23.41 -8.23 5.56
C GLY A 117 -22.72 -9.46 6.14
N VAL A 118 -23.10 -10.68 5.75
CA VAL A 118 -22.39 -11.93 6.07
C VAL A 118 -21.20 -12.12 5.12
N LEU A 119 -20.22 -12.94 5.52
CA LEU A 119 -19.10 -13.29 4.65
C LEU A 119 -19.60 -14.02 3.39
N PRO A 120 -19.37 -13.49 2.17
CA PRO A 120 -19.82 -14.10 0.94
C PRO A 120 -19.13 -15.45 0.68
N THR A 121 -19.75 -16.28 -0.15
CA THR A 121 -19.16 -17.58 -0.53
C THR A 121 -18.19 -17.46 -1.71
N GLY A 122 -18.39 -16.45 -2.56
CA GLY A 122 -17.55 -16.09 -3.70
C GLY A 122 -16.33 -15.25 -3.33
N GLY A 123 -15.69 -14.61 -4.30
CA GLY A 123 -14.53 -13.75 -4.06
C GLY A 123 -14.09 -12.95 -5.28
N VAL A 124 -13.14 -12.06 -5.09
CA VAL A 124 -12.58 -11.19 -6.12
C VAL A 124 -11.07 -11.41 -6.21
N ILE A 125 -10.59 -11.73 -7.41
CA ILE A 125 -9.17 -11.69 -7.75
C ILE A 125 -8.90 -10.36 -8.45
N ALA A 126 -8.14 -9.48 -7.80
CA ALA A 126 -7.80 -8.16 -8.30
C ALA A 126 -6.35 -8.14 -8.77
N ASN A 127 -6.15 -7.96 -10.08
CA ASN A 127 -4.85 -8.06 -10.71
C ASN A 127 -4.40 -6.72 -11.30
N ASP A 128 -3.12 -6.38 -11.14
CA ASP A 128 -2.48 -5.33 -11.94
C ASP A 128 -1.04 -5.71 -12.25
N SER A 129 -0.57 -5.45 -13.47
CA SER A 129 0.78 -5.83 -13.89
C SER A 129 1.87 -5.04 -13.16
N ASN A 130 1.55 -3.84 -12.68
CA ASN A 130 2.46 -2.97 -11.94
C ASN A 130 2.32 -3.18 -10.43
N LYS A 131 3.43 -3.50 -9.77
CA LYS A 131 3.49 -3.79 -8.34
C LYS A 131 3.04 -2.64 -7.45
N GLU A 132 3.45 -1.41 -7.74
CA GLU A 132 3.10 -0.23 -6.92
C GLU A 132 1.61 0.10 -7.07
N ARG A 133 1.08 -0.01 -8.28
CA ARG A 133 -0.35 0.13 -8.56
C ARG A 133 -1.17 -0.94 -7.84
N ALA A 134 -0.78 -2.21 -7.92
CA ALA A 134 -1.43 -3.30 -7.22
C ALA A 134 -1.40 -3.14 -5.67
N GLN A 135 -0.31 -2.57 -5.12
CA GLN A 135 -0.24 -2.23 -3.70
C GLN A 135 -1.29 -1.18 -3.27
N LYS A 136 -1.68 -0.26 -4.16
CA LYS A 136 -2.76 0.71 -3.86
C LYS A 136 -4.11 0.02 -3.64
N ILE A 137 -4.38 -1.08 -4.35
CA ILE A 137 -5.60 -1.89 -4.14
C ILE A 137 -5.65 -2.39 -2.69
N ARG A 138 -4.55 -2.98 -2.21
CA ARG A 138 -4.40 -3.42 -0.81
C ARG A 138 -4.60 -2.27 0.18
N GLN A 139 -4.01 -1.11 -0.10
CA GLN A 139 -4.11 0.05 0.78
C GLN A 139 -5.53 0.61 0.86
N ARG A 140 -6.31 0.55 -0.23
CA ARG A 140 -7.70 1.00 -0.24
C ARG A 140 -8.65 -0.04 0.34
N SER A 141 -8.41 -1.33 0.11
CA SER A 141 -9.26 -2.42 0.62
C SER A 141 -9.27 -2.52 2.14
N ARG A 142 -8.24 -2.03 2.85
CA ARG A 142 -8.24 -1.96 4.32
C ARG A 142 -9.37 -1.11 4.90
N PHE A 143 -9.89 -0.16 4.12
CA PHE A 143 -11.02 0.67 4.50
C PHE A 143 -12.36 0.01 4.15
N CYS A 144 -12.36 -1.12 3.46
CA CYS A 144 -13.55 -1.95 3.20
C CYS A 144 -13.37 -3.29 3.93
N ARG A 145 -13.42 -3.24 5.27
CA ARG A 145 -12.90 -4.28 6.17
C ARG A 145 -13.51 -5.66 5.92
N LYS A 146 -14.84 -5.80 5.98
CA LYS A 146 -15.57 -7.05 5.69
C LYS A 146 -15.25 -7.63 4.31
N ALA A 147 -14.98 -6.76 3.34
CA ALA A 147 -14.76 -7.11 1.95
C ALA A 147 -13.35 -7.70 1.71
N SER A 148 -12.38 -7.36 2.57
CA SER A 148 -11.01 -7.85 2.42
C SER A 148 -10.88 -9.37 2.55
N ALA A 149 -11.80 -10.03 3.26
CA ALA A 149 -11.84 -11.49 3.37
C ALA A 149 -12.17 -12.18 2.04
N ALA A 150 -12.86 -11.47 1.14
CA ALA A 150 -13.23 -11.94 -0.19
C ALA A 150 -12.25 -11.49 -1.28
N LEU A 151 -11.09 -10.91 -0.93
CA LEU A 151 -10.16 -10.32 -1.89
C LEU A 151 -8.82 -11.06 -1.96
N LEU A 152 -8.35 -11.34 -3.17
CA LEU A 152 -6.99 -11.76 -3.49
C LEU A 152 -6.36 -10.74 -4.44
N VAL A 153 -5.24 -10.12 -4.05
CA VAL A 153 -4.53 -9.14 -4.87
C VAL A 153 -3.31 -9.80 -5.51
N THR A 154 -3.24 -9.75 -6.84
CA THR A 154 -2.19 -10.39 -7.64
C THR A 154 -1.46 -9.39 -8.51
N GLN A 155 -0.25 -9.75 -8.93
CA GLN A 155 0.55 -8.97 -9.86
C GLN A 155 1.04 -9.84 -11.01
N VAL A 156 0.31 -9.78 -12.12
CA VAL A 156 0.58 -10.54 -13.34
C VAL A 156 0.19 -9.69 -14.55
N ASP A 157 0.90 -9.86 -15.67
CA ASP A 157 0.44 -9.35 -16.96
C ASP A 157 -0.87 -10.05 -17.35
N SER A 158 -1.96 -9.28 -17.44
CA SER A 158 -3.33 -9.80 -17.65
C SER A 158 -3.47 -10.63 -18.92
N ARG A 159 -2.66 -10.34 -19.95
CA ARG A 159 -2.60 -11.12 -21.20
C ARG A 159 -2.13 -12.55 -21.00
N LYS A 160 -1.37 -12.77 -19.91
CA LYS A 160 -0.72 -14.03 -19.56
C LYS A 160 -1.19 -14.56 -18.21
N PHE A 161 -2.29 -14.02 -17.67
CA PHE A 161 -2.80 -14.45 -16.37
C PHE A 161 -3.09 -15.96 -16.40
N PRO A 162 -2.56 -16.78 -15.49
CA PRO A 162 -2.63 -18.24 -15.62
C PRO A 162 -4.04 -18.80 -15.39
N ALA A 163 -4.31 -19.99 -15.92
CA ALA A 163 -5.51 -20.74 -15.52
C ALA A 163 -5.25 -21.32 -14.12
N LEU A 164 -5.87 -20.73 -13.10
CA LEU A 164 -5.77 -21.22 -11.73
C LEU A 164 -6.46 -22.58 -11.59
N HIS A 165 -6.12 -23.30 -10.52
CA HIS A 165 -6.74 -24.58 -10.21
C HIS A 165 -7.39 -24.52 -8.83
N SER A 166 -8.52 -25.20 -8.68
CA SER A 166 -9.22 -25.34 -7.40
C SER A 166 -9.04 -26.75 -6.89
N ARG A 167 -8.86 -26.94 -5.58
CA ARG A 167 -8.87 -28.24 -4.92
C ARG A 167 -10.32 -28.68 -4.68
N THR A 168 -10.64 -29.92 -5.02
CA THR A 168 -11.90 -30.55 -4.63
C THR A 168 -11.67 -31.72 -3.66
N ASP A 169 -12.74 -32.15 -3.01
CA ASP A 169 -12.73 -33.27 -2.05
C ASP A 169 -12.34 -34.62 -2.68
N GLN A 170 -12.48 -34.74 -4.01
CA GLN A 170 -12.15 -35.96 -4.76
C GLN A 170 -10.67 -36.03 -5.21
N GLY A 171 -9.82 -35.13 -4.71
CA GLY A 171 -8.40 -35.11 -5.08
C GLY A 171 -8.12 -34.68 -6.52
N ASN A 172 -9.13 -34.14 -7.23
CA ASN A 172 -8.97 -33.54 -8.55
C ASN A 172 -8.70 -32.03 -8.44
N PHE A 173 -8.08 -31.48 -9.48
CA PHE A 173 -7.71 -30.06 -9.55
C PHE A 173 -8.22 -29.45 -10.86
N PRO A 174 -9.52 -29.09 -10.94
CA PRO A 174 -10.10 -28.47 -12.13
C PRO A 174 -9.58 -27.04 -12.31
N LYS A 175 -9.51 -26.63 -13.59
CA LYS A 175 -9.24 -25.23 -13.95
C LYS A 175 -10.37 -24.34 -13.46
N VAL A 176 -10.01 -23.30 -12.73
CA VAL A 176 -10.91 -22.24 -12.29
C VAL A 176 -11.22 -21.34 -13.48
N LYS A 177 -12.49 -20.98 -13.57
CA LYS A 177 -13.02 -19.99 -14.50
C LYS A 177 -13.83 -18.98 -13.66
N PHE A 178 -14.07 -17.80 -14.21
CA PHE A 178 -14.74 -16.71 -13.48
C PHE A 178 -16.20 -16.56 -13.89
N ASP A 179 -17.06 -16.25 -12.92
CA ASP A 179 -18.48 -15.99 -13.14
C ASP A 179 -18.66 -14.59 -13.74
N ARG A 180 -17.84 -13.63 -13.29
CA ARG A 180 -17.83 -12.25 -13.75
C ARG A 180 -16.40 -11.77 -13.98
N ILE A 181 -16.19 -10.97 -15.02
CA ILE A 181 -14.88 -10.38 -15.31
C ILE A 181 -15.04 -8.87 -15.57
N VAL A 182 -14.33 -8.07 -14.80
CA VAL A 182 -14.12 -6.64 -15.06
C VAL A 182 -12.86 -6.52 -15.93
N CYS A 183 -13.04 -6.13 -17.18
CA CYS A 183 -11.98 -5.95 -18.17
C CYS A 183 -11.84 -4.44 -18.48
N ASP A 184 -11.46 -3.67 -17.46
CA ASP A 184 -11.21 -2.23 -17.54
C ASP A 184 -9.78 -1.98 -18.00
N VAL A 185 -9.56 -1.90 -19.30
CA VAL A 185 -8.21 -2.01 -19.88
C VAL A 185 -7.46 -0.67 -19.89
N PRO A 186 -6.12 -0.69 -19.84
CA PRO A 186 -5.33 0.51 -20.11
C PRO A 186 -5.66 1.08 -21.48
N CYS A 187 -5.86 2.39 -21.56
CA CYS A 187 -6.27 3.10 -22.78
C CYS A 187 -5.62 4.49 -22.86
N SER A 188 -5.84 5.19 -23.98
CA SER A 188 -5.36 6.55 -24.21
C SER A 188 -6.03 7.60 -23.30
N ALA A 189 -7.15 7.24 -22.69
CA ALA A 189 -7.95 8.07 -21.79
C ALA A 189 -8.42 9.40 -22.43
N ASP A 190 -8.70 9.40 -23.73
CA ASP A 190 -9.15 10.60 -24.45
C ASP A 190 -10.55 11.09 -24.06
N GLY A 191 -11.37 10.21 -23.47
CA GLY A 191 -12.61 10.56 -22.80
C GLY A 191 -12.39 11.35 -21.50
N GLN A 192 -11.18 11.41 -20.96
CA GLN A 192 -10.87 12.06 -19.69
C GLN A 192 -10.17 13.42 -19.83
N LEU A 193 -10.04 13.97 -21.04
CA LEU A 193 -9.30 15.21 -21.31
C LEU A 193 -9.82 16.45 -20.54
N ARG A 194 -11.08 16.45 -20.10
CA ARG A 194 -11.64 17.50 -19.21
C ARG A 194 -11.09 17.44 -17.80
N LYS A 195 -10.67 16.26 -17.34
CA LYS A 195 -10.19 15.99 -15.98
C LYS A 195 -8.67 15.98 -15.90
N TYR A 196 -8.01 15.45 -16.92
CA TYR A 196 -6.56 15.39 -17.01
C TYR A 196 -6.11 16.09 -18.29
N SER A 197 -5.31 17.14 -18.15
CA SER A 197 -4.65 17.77 -19.29
C SER A 197 -3.36 17.02 -19.60
N HIS A 198 -3.43 16.02 -20.47
CA HIS A 198 -2.25 15.33 -21.03
C HIS A 198 -2.19 15.51 -22.53
N ASP A 199 -0.97 15.44 -23.08
CA ASP A 199 -0.77 15.47 -24.52
C ASP A 199 -1.41 14.23 -25.15
N TRP A 200 -2.40 14.44 -26.01
CA TRP A 200 -3.08 13.39 -26.74
C TRP A 200 -2.48 13.25 -28.14
N ASP A 201 -2.05 12.03 -28.49
CA ASP A 201 -1.55 11.65 -29.82
C ASP A 201 -2.30 10.39 -30.27
N PRO A 202 -2.87 10.35 -31.50
CA PRO A 202 -3.48 9.16 -32.06
C PRO A 202 -2.61 7.88 -31.99
N LYS A 203 -1.27 8.04 -31.99
CA LYS A 203 -0.33 6.93 -31.82
C LYS A 203 -0.51 6.19 -30.50
N HIS A 204 -1.01 6.85 -29.46
CA HIS A 204 -1.31 6.18 -28.20
C HIS A 204 -2.39 5.12 -28.38
N ALA A 205 -3.51 5.46 -29.04
CA ALA A 205 -4.59 4.53 -29.35
C ALA A 205 -4.12 3.36 -30.22
N LEU A 206 -3.32 3.66 -31.25
CA LEU A 206 -2.71 2.63 -32.11
C LEU A 206 -1.80 1.68 -31.33
N GLY A 207 -1.00 2.20 -30.41
CA GLY A 207 -0.04 1.41 -29.62
C GLY A 207 -0.68 0.50 -28.58
N VAL A 208 -1.84 0.88 -28.02
CA VAL A 208 -2.52 0.10 -26.97
C VAL A 208 -3.52 -0.93 -27.52
N HIS A 209 -4.06 -0.76 -28.73
CA HIS A 209 -5.01 -1.70 -29.35
C HIS A 209 -4.57 -3.18 -29.29
N PRO A 210 -3.33 -3.57 -29.66
CA PRO A 210 -2.93 -4.98 -29.61
C PRO A 210 -2.97 -5.54 -28.18
N VAL A 211 -2.58 -4.72 -27.20
CA VAL A 211 -2.57 -5.10 -25.78
C VAL A 211 -4.00 -5.26 -25.27
N GLN A 212 -4.89 -4.32 -25.59
CA GLN A 212 -6.31 -4.38 -25.20
C GLN A 212 -7.00 -5.63 -25.77
N LEU A 213 -6.71 -5.95 -27.05
CA LEU A 213 -7.20 -7.16 -27.69
C LEU A 213 -6.69 -8.42 -26.99
N GLU A 214 -5.40 -8.52 -26.68
CA GLU A 214 -4.84 -9.66 -25.95
C GLU A 214 -5.45 -9.82 -24.54
N ILE A 215 -5.70 -8.71 -23.83
CA ILE A 215 -6.34 -8.74 -22.50
C ILE A 215 -7.80 -9.23 -22.63
N LEU A 216 -8.59 -8.66 -23.54
CA LEU A 216 -9.99 -9.07 -23.75
C LEU A 216 -10.08 -10.55 -24.12
N LYS A 217 -9.25 -11.01 -25.06
CA LYS A 217 -9.17 -12.43 -25.45
C LYS A 217 -8.88 -13.32 -24.25
N ARG A 218 -7.89 -12.95 -23.43
CA ARG A 218 -7.56 -13.72 -22.23
C ARG A 218 -8.70 -13.71 -21.20
N GLY A 219 -9.41 -12.60 -21.04
CA GLY A 219 -10.60 -12.52 -20.20
C GLY A 219 -11.70 -13.49 -20.66
N LEU A 220 -12.06 -13.47 -21.94
CA LEU A 220 -13.08 -14.35 -22.52
C LEU A 220 -12.70 -15.84 -22.40
N GLU A 221 -11.41 -16.16 -22.53
CA GLU A 221 -10.89 -17.50 -22.26
C GLU A 221 -11.14 -17.95 -20.82
N LEU A 222 -10.90 -17.07 -19.84
CA LEU A 222 -11.03 -17.35 -18.41
C LEU A 222 -12.49 -17.32 -17.92
N LEU A 223 -13.43 -16.94 -18.77
CA LEU A 223 -14.86 -16.85 -18.44
C LEU A 223 -15.55 -18.22 -18.40
N LYS A 224 -16.38 -18.45 -17.38
CA LYS A 224 -17.26 -19.62 -17.26
C LYS A 224 -18.35 -19.59 -18.36
N PRO A 225 -18.84 -20.75 -18.83
CA PRO A 225 -20.14 -20.81 -19.48
C PRO A 225 -21.23 -20.21 -18.58
N GLY A 226 -22.10 -19.37 -19.15
CA GLY A 226 -23.07 -18.54 -18.43
C GLY A 226 -22.46 -17.31 -17.72
N GLY A 227 -21.14 -17.12 -17.80
CA GLY A 227 -20.45 -15.99 -17.22
C GLY A 227 -20.56 -14.73 -18.08
N ARG A 228 -20.31 -13.57 -17.46
CA ARG A 228 -20.28 -12.27 -18.14
C ARG A 228 -18.95 -11.54 -17.98
N LEU A 229 -18.53 -10.85 -19.03
CA LEU A 229 -17.36 -9.99 -19.04
C LEU A 229 -17.76 -8.59 -19.52
N CYS A 230 -17.41 -7.57 -18.75
CA CYS A 230 -17.57 -6.18 -19.17
C CYS A 230 -16.21 -5.65 -19.61
N TYR A 231 -16.05 -5.41 -20.90
CA TYR A 231 -14.94 -4.65 -21.46
C TYR A 231 -15.24 -3.16 -21.30
N SER A 232 -14.30 -2.39 -20.79
CA SER A 232 -14.46 -0.94 -20.70
C SER A 232 -13.16 -0.18 -20.91
N THR A 233 -13.31 1.03 -21.43
CA THR A 233 -12.23 2.03 -21.56
C THR A 233 -12.77 3.38 -21.09
N CYS A 234 -11.87 4.27 -20.65
CA CYS A 234 -12.17 5.70 -20.54
C CYS A 234 -11.78 6.46 -21.82
N SER A 235 -11.87 5.76 -22.95
CA SER A 235 -11.65 6.28 -24.31
C SER A 235 -13.01 6.47 -25.00
N VAL A 236 -13.01 7.26 -26.07
CA VAL A 236 -14.07 7.31 -27.07
C VAL A 236 -13.54 6.97 -28.47
N ASN A 237 -12.29 6.52 -28.57
CA ASN A 237 -11.65 6.16 -29.82
C ASN A 237 -12.09 4.76 -30.30
N PRO A 238 -12.69 4.64 -31.49
CA PRO A 238 -13.15 3.33 -31.99
C PRO A 238 -12.04 2.30 -32.18
N ILE A 239 -10.78 2.72 -32.33
CA ILE A 239 -9.64 1.81 -32.42
C ILE A 239 -9.42 1.07 -31.09
N GLU A 240 -9.69 1.70 -29.96
CA GLU A 240 -9.59 1.09 -28.62
C GLU A 240 -10.90 0.41 -28.20
N ASP A 241 -12.00 0.78 -28.84
CA ASP A 241 -13.36 0.40 -28.46
C ASP A 241 -13.90 -0.69 -29.40
N GLU A 242 -14.67 -0.33 -30.43
CA GLU A 242 -15.33 -1.29 -31.32
C GLU A 242 -14.38 -2.14 -32.13
N ALA A 243 -13.21 -1.62 -32.52
CA ALA A 243 -12.22 -2.41 -33.24
C ALA A 243 -11.71 -3.59 -32.39
N VAL A 244 -11.46 -3.36 -31.10
CA VAL A 244 -11.07 -4.41 -30.15
C VAL A 244 -12.19 -5.43 -29.95
N VAL A 245 -13.43 -4.94 -29.77
CA VAL A 245 -14.62 -5.79 -29.60
C VAL A 245 -14.86 -6.65 -30.85
N CYS A 246 -14.83 -6.04 -32.03
CA CYS A 246 -15.02 -6.71 -33.32
C CYS A 246 -13.95 -7.78 -33.55
N ALA A 247 -12.68 -7.46 -33.29
CA ALA A 247 -11.58 -8.40 -33.44
C ALA A 247 -11.66 -9.57 -32.43
N ALA A 248 -12.16 -9.33 -31.22
CA ALA A 248 -12.39 -10.38 -30.23
C ALA A 248 -13.57 -11.29 -30.61
N LEU A 249 -14.69 -10.72 -31.09
CA LEU A 249 -15.84 -11.47 -31.59
C LEU A 249 -15.45 -12.38 -32.76
N ALA A 250 -14.76 -11.82 -33.76
CA ALA A 250 -14.27 -12.57 -34.91
C ALA A 250 -13.34 -13.73 -34.50
N ALA A 251 -12.41 -13.48 -33.56
CA ALA A 251 -11.52 -14.51 -33.04
C ALA A 251 -12.26 -15.59 -32.22
N SER A 252 -13.43 -15.26 -31.66
CA SER A 252 -14.16 -16.15 -30.76
C SER A 252 -14.96 -17.25 -31.46
N SER A 253 -15.13 -17.18 -32.79
CA SER A 253 -15.86 -18.18 -33.58
C SER A 253 -17.23 -18.56 -32.99
N GLY A 254 -17.99 -17.58 -32.48
CA GLY A 254 -19.33 -17.78 -31.90
C GLY A 254 -19.34 -18.32 -30.46
N SER A 255 -18.19 -18.51 -29.83
CA SER A 255 -18.08 -18.98 -28.44
C SER A 255 -18.55 -17.98 -27.38
N VAL A 256 -18.73 -16.71 -27.76
CA VAL A 256 -19.28 -15.62 -26.93
C VAL A 256 -20.16 -14.72 -27.79
N ARG A 257 -21.05 -13.96 -27.16
CA ARG A 257 -21.94 -12.99 -27.82
C ARG A 257 -21.94 -11.66 -27.06
N LEU A 258 -22.22 -10.56 -27.77
CA LEU A 258 -22.60 -9.31 -27.11
C LEU A 258 -24.03 -9.41 -26.58
N VAL A 259 -24.28 -8.78 -25.43
CA VAL A 259 -25.61 -8.71 -24.83
C VAL A 259 -25.96 -7.25 -24.50
N ALA A 260 -27.25 -6.96 -24.43
CA ALA A 260 -27.73 -5.64 -24.03
C ALA A 260 -27.33 -5.33 -22.57
N MET A 261 -27.19 -4.05 -22.26
CA MET A 261 -27.00 -3.60 -20.88
C MET A 261 -28.24 -3.92 -20.04
N PRO A 262 -28.10 -4.13 -18.72
CA PRO A 262 -29.24 -4.33 -17.82
C PRO A 262 -30.26 -3.18 -17.92
N ALA A 263 -31.55 -3.52 -17.81
CA ALA A 263 -32.64 -2.55 -17.96
C ALA A 263 -32.59 -1.40 -16.94
N ASP A 264 -32.03 -1.65 -15.75
CA ASP A 264 -31.86 -0.63 -14.70
C ASP A 264 -30.93 0.51 -15.12
N LEU A 265 -30.14 0.33 -16.18
CA LEU A 265 -29.24 1.34 -16.75
C LEU A 265 -29.86 2.11 -17.93
N ASN A 266 -31.17 1.98 -18.16
CA ASN A 266 -31.85 2.69 -19.26
C ASN A 266 -31.88 4.22 -19.10
N SER A 267 -31.68 4.74 -17.88
CA SER A 267 -31.63 6.19 -17.63
C SER A 267 -30.25 6.82 -17.82
N VAL A 268 -29.22 6.02 -18.14
CA VAL A 268 -27.92 6.53 -18.59
C VAL A 268 -28.08 7.05 -20.03
N ASP A 269 -27.51 8.22 -20.32
CA ASP A 269 -27.49 8.78 -21.68
C ASP A 269 -26.47 8.04 -22.55
N TRP A 270 -26.93 6.95 -23.15
CA TRP A 270 -26.13 6.11 -24.01
C TRP A 270 -26.15 6.56 -25.47
N GLN A 271 -24.98 6.62 -26.07
CA GLN A 271 -24.82 6.49 -27.52
C GLN A 271 -24.56 5.03 -27.89
N PRO A 272 -25.18 4.49 -28.95
CA PRO A 272 -24.87 3.14 -29.43
C PRO A 272 -23.43 3.09 -29.96
N GLY A 273 -22.82 1.91 -29.90
CA GLY A 273 -21.55 1.65 -30.57
C GLY A 273 -21.66 1.89 -32.08
N ILE A 274 -20.54 2.25 -32.70
CA ILE A 274 -20.48 2.56 -34.13
C ILE A 274 -20.01 1.34 -34.93
N THR A 275 -20.50 1.22 -36.16
CA THR A 275 -20.20 0.08 -37.04
C THR A 275 -19.15 0.38 -38.10
N THR A 276 -18.76 1.65 -38.23
CA THR A 276 -17.80 2.15 -39.23
C THR A 276 -16.96 3.27 -38.62
N TRP A 277 -15.67 3.30 -38.91
CA TRP A 277 -14.73 4.34 -38.46
C TRP A 277 -13.53 4.44 -39.40
N ARG A 278 -12.67 5.45 -39.18
CA ARG A 278 -11.45 5.69 -39.95
C ARG A 278 -10.23 5.62 -39.05
N VAL A 279 -9.08 5.23 -39.60
CA VAL A 279 -7.84 5.02 -38.86
C VAL A 279 -6.81 6.09 -39.23
N PRO A 280 -6.20 6.79 -38.26
CA PRO A 280 -5.18 7.81 -38.54
C PRO A 280 -3.85 7.16 -38.95
N PHE A 281 -3.29 7.60 -40.09
CA PHE A 281 -2.01 7.13 -40.61
C PHE A 281 -1.33 8.20 -41.47
N GLY A 282 -0.04 8.48 -41.23
CA GLY A 282 0.73 9.41 -42.07
C GLY A 282 0.25 10.87 -42.05
N GLY A 283 -0.63 11.27 -41.13
CA GLY A 283 -1.27 12.59 -41.09
C GLY A 283 -2.68 12.62 -41.70
N ASP A 284 -3.09 11.55 -42.36
CA ASP A 284 -4.42 11.39 -42.98
C ASP A 284 -5.29 10.40 -42.20
N LEU A 285 -6.58 10.34 -42.56
CA LEU A 285 -7.52 9.31 -42.11
C LEU A 285 -7.77 8.31 -43.23
N VAL A 286 -7.49 7.04 -42.97
CA VAL A 286 -7.60 5.94 -43.93
C VAL A 286 -8.81 5.07 -43.61
N GLU A 287 -9.53 4.63 -44.63
CA GLU A 287 -10.78 3.85 -44.49
C GLU A 287 -10.53 2.34 -44.54
N GLU A 288 -9.49 1.89 -45.26
CA GLU A 288 -9.21 0.47 -45.51
C GLU A 288 -7.76 0.07 -45.18
N PHE A 289 -7.58 -1.18 -44.78
CA PHE A 289 -6.25 -1.75 -44.56
C PHE A 289 -5.67 -2.27 -45.89
N GLU A 290 -4.60 -1.63 -46.36
CA GLU A 290 -3.89 -1.97 -47.60
C GLU A 290 -2.46 -2.49 -47.31
N GLY A 291 -2.19 -2.90 -46.06
CA GLY A 291 -0.84 -3.32 -45.64
C GLY A 291 0.05 -2.18 -45.15
N GLN A 292 -0.55 -1.08 -44.67
CA GLN A 292 0.18 0.04 -44.10
C GLN A 292 1.08 -0.42 -42.94
N VAL A 293 2.37 -0.09 -43.01
CA VAL A 293 3.38 -0.54 -42.04
C VAL A 293 3.06 0.03 -40.65
N GLY A 294 2.99 -0.84 -39.64
CA GLY A 294 2.74 -0.47 -38.24
C GLY A 294 1.26 -0.43 -37.83
N LEU A 295 0.33 -0.66 -38.77
CA LEU A 295 -1.08 -0.86 -38.47
C LEU A 295 -1.45 -2.35 -38.51
N LEU A 296 -2.49 -2.72 -37.78
CA LEU A 296 -3.09 -4.05 -37.81
C LEU A 296 -4.42 -3.99 -38.55
N SER A 297 -4.74 -5.01 -39.34
CA SER A 297 -6.06 -5.13 -39.98
C SER A 297 -7.22 -5.11 -38.98
N SER A 298 -6.98 -5.56 -37.74
CA SER A 298 -7.96 -5.52 -36.65
C SER A 298 -8.31 -4.12 -36.16
N MET A 299 -7.57 -3.08 -36.56
CA MET A 299 -7.88 -1.68 -36.23
C MET A 299 -8.96 -1.09 -37.15
N PHE A 300 -9.24 -1.73 -38.28
CA PHE A 300 -10.18 -1.25 -39.29
C PHE A 300 -11.56 -1.89 -39.11
N PRO A 301 -12.63 -1.20 -39.53
CA PRO A 301 -13.96 -1.79 -39.51
C PRO A 301 -14.04 -3.00 -40.45
N PRO A 302 -14.91 -3.99 -40.16
CA PRO A 302 -15.16 -5.09 -41.08
C PRO A 302 -15.76 -4.57 -42.40
N SER A 303 -15.45 -5.24 -43.51
CA SER A 303 -15.98 -4.88 -44.84
C SER A 303 -17.52 -4.91 -44.90
N THR A 304 -18.15 -5.76 -44.08
CA THR A 304 -19.59 -5.72 -43.84
C THR A 304 -19.83 -5.21 -42.41
N PRO A 305 -20.55 -4.09 -42.23
CA PRO A 305 -20.86 -3.53 -40.91
C PRO A 305 -21.49 -4.57 -39.98
N MET A 306 -20.90 -4.74 -38.80
CA MET A 306 -21.40 -5.66 -37.77
C MET A 306 -22.43 -4.93 -36.90
N GLU A 307 -23.71 -5.12 -37.21
CA GLU A 307 -24.83 -4.49 -36.49
C GLU A 307 -24.84 -4.79 -34.99
N GLU A 308 -24.32 -5.94 -34.57
CA GLU A 308 -24.16 -6.32 -33.15
C GLU A 308 -23.33 -5.32 -32.35
N LEU A 309 -22.41 -4.56 -32.98
CA LEU A 309 -21.62 -3.52 -32.31
C LEU A 309 -22.50 -2.40 -31.74
N LYS A 310 -23.73 -2.22 -32.21
CA LYS A 310 -24.70 -1.27 -31.62
C LYS A 310 -25.14 -1.64 -30.21
N LEU A 311 -24.89 -2.89 -29.77
CA LEU A 311 -25.07 -3.32 -28.38
C LEU A 311 -24.01 -2.74 -27.44
N CYS A 312 -22.83 -2.39 -27.96
CA CYS A 312 -21.85 -1.60 -27.21
C CYS A 312 -22.44 -0.24 -26.87
N LYS A 313 -21.95 0.36 -25.78
CA LYS A 313 -22.44 1.65 -25.29
C LYS A 313 -21.31 2.63 -25.09
N ARG A 314 -21.57 3.87 -25.51
CA ARG A 314 -20.71 5.03 -25.38
C ARG A 314 -21.38 6.04 -24.46
N VAL A 315 -20.66 6.51 -23.45
CA VAL A 315 -21.01 7.73 -22.71
C VAL A 315 -20.16 8.83 -23.30
N MET A 316 -20.81 9.82 -23.92
CA MET A 316 -20.10 10.94 -24.50
C MET A 316 -19.70 11.92 -23.40
N PRO A 317 -18.52 12.57 -23.50
CA PRO A 317 -17.96 13.34 -22.40
C PRO A 317 -18.82 14.53 -21.94
N GLY A 318 -19.79 15.03 -22.72
CA GLY A 318 -20.79 16.02 -22.30
C GLY A 318 -20.25 17.04 -21.27
N ASP A 319 -20.85 17.03 -20.07
CA ASP A 319 -20.33 17.72 -18.88
C ASP A 319 -19.48 16.84 -17.93
N GLY A 320 -19.45 15.53 -18.19
CA GLY A 320 -18.72 14.52 -17.41
C GLY A 320 -17.46 14.01 -18.11
N ALA A 321 -17.24 12.69 -18.04
CA ALA A 321 -16.09 12.02 -18.63
C ALA A 321 -16.53 10.92 -19.60
N GLY A 322 -15.89 10.89 -20.77
CA GLY A 322 -16.17 9.92 -21.83
C GLY A 322 -15.77 8.50 -21.43
N PHE A 323 -16.57 7.53 -21.89
CA PHE A 323 -16.43 6.13 -21.48
C PHE A 323 -17.06 5.18 -22.50
N PHE A 324 -16.51 3.98 -22.63
CA PHE A 324 -17.02 2.93 -23.50
C PHE A 324 -17.22 1.63 -22.73
N LEU A 325 -18.29 0.89 -23.05
CA LEU A 325 -18.56 -0.44 -22.50
C LEU A 325 -19.05 -1.42 -23.58
N ALA A 326 -18.59 -2.66 -23.48
CA ALA A 326 -19.14 -3.80 -24.19
C ALA A 326 -19.36 -4.96 -23.21
N LEU A 327 -20.58 -5.47 -23.15
CA LEU A 327 -20.95 -6.59 -22.28
C LEU A 327 -21.00 -7.88 -23.09
N PHE A 328 -20.14 -8.83 -22.72
CA PHE A 328 -20.07 -10.15 -23.32
C PHE A 328 -20.70 -11.19 -22.40
N GLU A 329 -21.36 -12.17 -23.00
CA GLU A 329 -21.83 -13.38 -22.32
C GLU A 329 -21.31 -14.62 -23.05
N LYS A 330 -20.87 -15.61 -22.28
CA LYS A 330 -20.53 -16.93 -22.80
C LYS A 330 -21.76 -17.83 -22.66
N PRO A 331 -22.32 -18.40 -23.75
CA PRO A 331 -23.51 -19.25 -23.68
C PRO A 331 -23.36 -20.39 -22.66
N GLY A 332 -24.47 -20.79 -22.03
CA GLY A 332 -24.51 -21.86 -21.03
C GLY A 332 -24.19 -23.24 -21.63
N LYS A 333 -23.85 -24.21 -20.77
CA LYS A 333 -23.58 -25.60 -21.21
C LYS A 333 -24.79 -26.27 -21.88
N GLU A 334 -26.00 -25.95 -21.43
CA GLU A 334 -27.25 -26.47 -22.00
C GLU A 334 -27.56 -25.85 -23.37
N GLU A 335 -27.35 -24.54 -23.52
CA GLU A 335 -27.47 -23.85 -24.83
C GLU A 335 -26.47 -24.37 -25.85
N THR A 336 -25.22 -24.64 -25.43
CA THR A 336 -24.18 -25.21 -26.31
C THR A 336 -24.45 -26.67 -26.66
N ALA A 337 -25.01 -27.47 -25.74
CA ALA A 337 -25.44 -28.84 -26.02
C ALA A 337 -26.63 -28.88 -26.99
N ALA A 338 -27.60 -27.97 -26.84
CA ALA A 338 -28.75 -27.84 -27.73
C ALA A 338 -28.35 -27.36 -29.15
N ALA A 339 -27.41 -26.42 -29.27
CA ALA A 339 -26.89 -25.97 -30.55
C ALA A 339 -26.11 -27.08 -31.28
N ASN A 340 -25.32 -27.87 -30.57
CA ASN A 340 -24.56 -29.00 -31.14
C ASN A 340 -25.44 -30.19 -31.56
N ALA A 341 -26.69 -30.27 -31.09
CA ALA A 341 -27.65 -31.28 -31.53
C ALA A 341 -28.31 -30.94 -32.89
N GLY A 342 -28.16 -29.71 -33.39
CA GLY A 342 -28.83 -29.20 -34.60
C GLY A 342 -27.97 -29.04 -35.86
N GLY A 343 -26.65 -29.31 -35.81
CA GLY A 343 -25.77 -29.21 -36.98
C GLY A 343 -24.30 -29.06 -36.62
N GLU A 344 -23.41 -29.61 -37.46
CA GLU A 344 -21.96 -29.60 -37.30
C GLU A 344 -21.37 -28.18 -37.36
N GLN A 345 -21.37 -27.46 -36.24
CA GLN A 345 -20.48 -26.34 -36.02
C GLN A 345 -19.72 -26.60 -34.73
N GLN A 346 -18.59 -27.31 -34.84
CA GLN A 346 -17.63 -27.42 -33.76
C GLN A 346 -17.17 -26.01 -33.37
N SER A 347 -17.74 -25.45 -32.30
CA SER A 347 -17.20 -24.25 -31.67
C SER A 347 -15.74 -24.55 -31.31
N LYS A 348 -14.78 -23.95 -32.01
CA LYS A 348 -13.37 -24.05 -31.63
C LYS A 348 -13.22 -23.38 -30.28
N GLU A 349 -13.15 -24.16 -29.21
CA GLU A 349 -12.75 -23.65 -27.91
C GLU A 349 -11.42 -22.91 -28.08
N TRP A 350 -11.28 -21.77 -27.41
CA TRP A 350 -10.00 -21.09 -27.30
C TRP A 350 -8.99 -22.07 -26.68
N VAL A 351 -8.18 -22.71 -27.51
CA VAL A 351 -7.23 -23.73 -27.07
C VAL A 351 -6.18 -23.04 -26.23
N ALA A 352 -6.23 -23.30 -24.92
CA ALA A 352 -5.29 -22.75 -23.97
C ALA A 352 -3.84 -23.04 -24.40
N HIS A 353 -3.03 -22.00 -24.56
CA HIS A 353 -1.57 -22.13 -24.70
C HIS A 353 -0.88 -22.70 -23.44
N ASP A 354 -1.63 -22.90 -22.36
CA ASP A 354 -1.15 -23.55 -21.15
C ASP A 354 -1.27 -25.08 -21.25
N LYS A 355 -0.27 -25.68 -21.92
CA LYS A 355 -0.05 -27.14 -21.97
C LYS A 355 0.60 -27.68 -20.69
N SER A 356 0.64 -26.91 -19.60
CA SER A 356 1.23 -27.40 -18.36
C SER A 356 0.45 -28.62 -17.85
N LYS A 357 1.17 -29.73 -17.65
CA LYS A 357 0.61 -30.94 -17.05
C LYS A 357 0.06 -30.59 -15.67
N GLN A 358 -1.10 -31.14 -15.33
CA GLN A 358 -1.76 -31.07 -14.03
C GLN A 358 -0.72 -31.35 -12.92
N ARG A 359 -0.19 -30.30 -12.31
CA ARG A 359 0.78 -30.37 -11.22
C ARG A 359 0.09 -29.84 -9.99
N GLN A 360 0.12 -30.63 -8.91
CA GLN A 360 -0.42 -30.27 -7.60
C GLN A 360 0.28 -28.99 -7.11
N GLY A 361 -0.40 -27.86 -7.23
CA GLY A 361 0.01 -26.61 -6.59
C GLY A 361 -0.23 -26.68 -5.09
N LYS A 362 0.56 -25.95 -4.31
CA LYS A 362 0.28 -25.79 -2.87
C LYS A 362 -1.00 -24.97 -2.71
N PRO A 363 -1.92 -25.30 -1.78
CA PRO A 363 -3.07 -24.45 -1.50
C PRO A 363 -2.63 -23.03 -1.12
N LEU A 364 -3.36 -22.01 -1.57
CA LEU A 364 -3.10 -20.61 -1.20
C LEU A 364 -3.35 -20.35 0.28
N PHE A 365 -4.31 -21.08 0.85
CA PHE A 365 -4.67 -21.03 2.25
C PHE A 365 -4.63 -22.44 2.84
N ILE A 366 -4.10 -22.57 4.05
CA ILE A 366 -4.03 -23.84 4.77
C ILE A 366 -4.51 -23.69 6.20
N ARG A 367 -5.14 -24.74 6.72
CA ARG A 367 -5.47 -24.83 8.13
C ARG A 367 -4.35 -25.53 8.91
N LYS A 368 -3.95 -24.95 10.04
CA LYS A 368 -2.97 -25.50 10.99
C LYS A 368 -3.38 -25.15 12.42
N LYS A 369 -2.69 -25.73 13.41
CA LYS A 369 -2.88 -25.45 14.84
C LYS A 369 -2.96 -23.96 15.18
N ALA A 370 -2.14 -23.11 14.55
CA ALA A 370 -2.17 -21.67 14.78
C ALA A 370 -3.56 -21.01 14.51
N CYS A 371 -4.39 -21.60 13.65
CA CYS A 371 -5.77 -21.14 13.44
C CYS A 371 -6.65 -21.41 14.67
N GLU A 372 -6.50 -22.58 15.28
CA GLU A 372 -7.16 -22.96 16.54
C GLU A 372 -6.65 -22.09 17.69
N ASP A 373 -5.33 -21.88 17.77
CA ASP A 373 -4.70 -21.02 18.79
C ASP A 373 -5.25 -19.58 18.75
N VAL A 374 -5.46 -19.00 17.55
CA VAL A 374 -6.08 -17.67 17.40
C VAL A 374 -7.55 -17.67 17.82
N ALA A 375 -8.29 -18.70 17.43
CA ALA A 375 -9.71 -18.82 17.77
C ALA A 375 -9.92 -18.94 19.27
N GLU A 376 -9.09 -19.75 19.95
CA GLU A 376 -9.08 -19.89 21.40
C GLU A 376 -8.61 -18.59 22.08
N PHE A 377 -7.57 -17.94 21.54
CA PHE A 377 -7.04 -16.70 22.10
C PHE A 377 -8.09 -15.58 22.15
N PHE A 378 -8.88 -15.38 21.09
CA PHE A 378 -9.97 -14.40 21.08
C PHE A 378 -11.29 -14.95 21.63
N GLY A 379 -11.38 -16.26 21.87
CA GLY A 379 -12.62 -16.91 22.29
C GLY A 379 -13.73 -16.70 21.25
N PHE A 380 -13.47 -16.98 19.96
CA PHE A 380 -14.54 -16.86 18.97
C PHE A 380 -15.67 -17.85 19.30
N SER A 381 -16.89 -17.32 19.48
CA SER A 381 -18.06 -18.16 19.79
C SER A 381 -18.23 -19.25 18.73
N ALA A 382 -18.52 -20.47 19.17
CA ALA A 382 -18.81 -21.61 18.29
C ALA A 382 -19.97 -21.29 17.32
N ASP A 383 -20.95 -20.49 17.75
CA ASP A 383 -22.11 -20.10 16.93
C ASP A 383 -21.72 -19.24 15.72
N SER A 384 -20.62 -18.48 15.83
CA SER A 384 -20.16 -17.57 14.77
C SER A 384 -19.51 -18.29 13.58
N LYS A 385 -19.02 -19.52 13.79
CA LYS A 385 -18.16 -20.27 12.85
C LYS A 385 -16.94 -19.51 12.33
N VAL A 386 -16.60 -18.37 12.92
CA VAL A 386 -15.45 -17.54 12.50
C VAL A 386 -14.16 -18.31 12.70
N GLY A 387 -13.98 -18.93 13.88
CA GLY A 387 -12.82 -19.78 14.19
C GLY A 387 -12.64 -20.93 13.19
N GLU A 388 -13.74 -21.45 12.62
CA GLU A 388 -13.70 -22.51 11.61
C GLU A 388 -13.23 -22.04 10.24
N ARG A 389 -13.22 -20.73 9.96
CA ARG A 389 -12.85 -20.15 8.67
C ARG A 389 -11.47 -19.47 8.69
N LEU A 390 -10.76 -19.56 9.82
CA LEU A 390 -9.41 -19.04 9.96
C LEU A 390 -8.40 -19.93 9.23
N LEU A 391 -7.56 -19.29 8.42
CA LEU A 391 -6.61 -19.95 7.54
C LEU A 391 -5.26 -19.20 7.54
N ILE A 392 -4.20 -19.90 7.18
CA ILE A 392 -2.86 -19.33 7.01
C ILE A 392 -2.60 -19.12 5.51
N PRO A 393 -2.33 -17.89 5.07
CA PRO A 393 -1.90 -17.63 3.70
C PRO A 393 -0.49 -18.18 3.46
N THR A 394 -0.33 -19.07 2.49
CA THR A 394 0.95 -19.77 2.21
C THR A 394 1.94 -18.94 1.39
N PHE A 395 1.45 -17.89 0.73
CA PHE A 395 2.21 -16.99 -0.13
C PHE A 395 2.93 -15.87 0.62
N GLN A 396 2.66 -15.69 1.93
CA GLN A 396 3.37 -14.71 2.75
C GLN A 396 4.77 -15.24 3.15
N LYS A 397 5.78 -14.37 3.09
CA LYS A 397 7.20 -14.74 3.34
C LYS A 397 7.46 -15.20 4.79
N ASP A 398 6.63 -14.78 5.71
CA ASP A 398 6.68 -15.06 7.14
C ASP A 398 5.75 -16.23 7.54
N GLN A 399 5.74 -17.28 6.73
CA GLN A 399 4.83 -18.43 6.83
C GLN A 399 4.53 -18.86 8.27
N GLY A 400 3.24 -18.80 8.63
CA GLY A 400 2.72 -19.20 9.93
C GLY A 400 2.63 -18.09 10.98
N ARG A 401 2.98 -16.84 10.65
CA ARG A 401 2.84 -15.70 11.57
C ARG A 401 1.53 -14.95 11.44
N THR A 402 0.82 -15.03 10.33
CA THR A 402 -0.48 -14.35 10.16
C THR A 402 -1.57 -15.38 9.94
N VAL A 403 -2.67 -15.23 10.65
CA VAL A 403 -3.92 -15.98 10.46
C VAL A 403 -4.95 -15.02 9.90
N SER A 404 -5.59 -15.42 8.80
CA SER A 404 -6.52 -14.60 8.04
C SER A 404 -7.86 -15.32 7.87
N LEU A 405 -8.93 -14.53 7.69
CA LEU A 405 -10.21 -15.01 7.20
C LEU A 405 -10.22 -14.94 5.67
N ALA A 406 -10.62 -16.00 5.00
CA ALA A 406 -10.83 -16.02 3.55
C ALA A 406 -12.18 -16.67 3.20
N THR A 407 -12.74 -16.32 2.04
CA THR A 407 -13.98 -16.95 1.57
C THR A 407 -13.71 -18.35 1.02
N PRO A 408 -14.73 -19.24 0.99
CA PRO A 408 -14.61 -20.59 0.44
C PRO A 408 -14.03 -20.62 -0.99
N ALA A 409 -14.46 -19.69 -1.85
CA ALA A 409 -13.96 -19.62 -3.21
C ALA A 409 -12.45 -19.34 -3.29
N LEU A 410 -11.88 -18.59 -2.35
CA LEU A 410 -10.44 -18.31 -2.29
C LEU A 410 -9.66 -19.43 -1.59
N GLU A 411 -10.25 -20.06 -0.57
CA GLU A 411 -9.63 -21.18 0.17
C GLU A 411 -9.27 -22.35 -0.76
N CYS A 412 -10.15 -22.68 -1.71
CA CYS A 412 -9.92 -23.81 -2.60
C CYS A 412 -8.83 -23.55 -3.65
N LEU A 413 -8.36 -22.31 -3.83
CA LEU A 413 -7.40 -21.98 -4.87
C LEU A 413 -6.00 -22.55 -4.59
N GLN A 414 -5.33 -22.95 -5.66
CA GLN A 414 -3.95 -23.40 -5.64
C GLN A 414 -3.00 -22.35 -6.19
N ASP A 415 -1.80 -22.35 -5.61
CA ASP A 415 -0.68 -21.54 -6.06
C ASP A 415 -0.24 -21.93 -7.48
N HIS A 416 0.28 -20.94 -8.19
CA HIS A 416 0.76 -21.09 -9.55
C HIS A 416 2.07 -20.34 -9.72
N LYS A 417 3.04 -20.91 -10.44
CA LYS A 417 4.41 -20.35 -10.56
C LYS A 417 4.47 -18.95 -11.17
N GLN A 418 3.49 -18.60 -11.99
CA GLN A 418 3.37 -17.28 -12.62
C GLN A 418 2.53 -16.29 -11.81
N LEU A 419 1.90 -16.75 -10.72
CA LEU A 419 1.05 -15.95 -9.87
C LEU A 419 1.89 -15.34 -8.75
N HIS A 420 2.10 -14.03 -8.81
CA HIS A 420 2.68 -13.30 -7.69
C HIS A 420 1.55 -12.66 -6.88
N ILE A 421 1.37 -13.10 -5.63
CA ILE A 421 0.30 -12.64 -4.74
C ILE A 421 0.86 -11.57 -3.80
N ILE A 422 0.21 -10.40 -3.80
CA ILE A 422 0.57 -9.26 -2.94
C ILE A 422 -0.15 -9.33 -1.59
N ASN A 423 -1.42 -9.71 -1.61
CA ASN A 423 -2.26 -9.82 -0.42
C ASN A 423 -3.41 -10.80 -0.67
N GLY A 424 -3.97 -11.40 0.38
CA GLY A 424 -5.16 -12.23 0.24
C GLY A 424 -5.82 -12.52 1.57
N GLY A 425 -7.14 -12.39 1.61
CA GLY A 425 -7.93 -12.52 2.82
C GLY A 425 -7.79 -11.33 3.77
N MET A 426 -8.56 -11.37 4.86
CA MET A 426 -8.57 -10.39 5.93
C MET A 426 -7.67 -10.89 7.07
N PRO A 427 -6.54 -10.23 7.37
CA PRO A 427 -5.72 -10.64 8.50
C PRO A 427 -6.49 -10.45 9.80
N VAL A 428 -6.51 -11.47 10.66
CA VAL A 428 -7.23 -11.50 11.95
C VAL A 428 -6.24 -11.45 13.13
N GLY A 429 -5.22 -12.30 13.09
CA GLY A 429 -4.21 -12.40 14.14
C GLY A 429 -2.81 -12.48 13.56
N SER A 430 -1.84 -11.82 14.20
CA SER A 430 -0.44 -11.91 13.82
C SER A 430 0.48 -12.22 15.01
N HIS A 431 1.51 -13.04 14.79
CA HIS A 431 2.51 -13.42 15.77
C HIS A 431 3.68 -12.42 15.70
N PRO A 432 4.12 -11.86 16.84
CA PRO A 432 5.26 -10.95 16.89
C PRO A 432 6.57 -11.67 16.53
N VAL A 433 7.50 -10.97 15.90
CA VAL A 433 8.81 -11.52 15.49
C VAL A 433 9.64 -11.89 16.74
N PRO A 434 10.24 -13.10 16.82
CA PRO A 434 11.17 -13.46 17.88
C PRO A 434 12.35 -12.47 17.90
N GLY A 435 12.58 -11.80 19.03
CA GLY A 435 13.62 -10.78 19.18
C GLY A 435 13.17 -9.46 19.82
N ARG A 436 11.87 -9.26 20.05
CA ARG A 436 11.36 -8.15 20.88
C ARG A 436 10.88 -8.66 22.25
N GLY A 437 11.81 -8.93 23.17
CA GLY A 437 11.51 -8.96 24.62
C GLY A 437 10.39 -9.89 25.12
N LEU A 438 9.97 -10.89 24.35
CA LEU A 438 8.98 -11.88 24.80
C LEU A 438 9.70 -13.02 25.55
N PRO A 439 9.26 -13.37 26.78
CA PRO A 439 9.77 -14.54 27.48
C PRO A 439 9.56 -15.81 26.64
N LYS A 440 10.52 -16.75 26.70
CA LYS A 440 10.37 -18.07 26.06
C LYS A 440 9.16 -18.79 26.67
N GLY A 441 8.18 -19.17 25.84
CA GLY A 441 7.09 -20.08 26.23
C GLY A 441 5.67 -19.52 26.19
N GLN A 442 5.46 -18.22 25.97
CA GLN A 442 4.10 -17.65 25.81
C GLN A 442 3.75 -17.47 24.33
N VAL A 443 2.67 -18.15 23.88
CA VAL A 443 2.05 -17.89 22.58
C VAL A 443 1.33 -16.54 22.67
N THR A 444 1.63 -15.62 21.76
CA THR A 444 1.22 -14.22 21.84
C THR A 444 0.65 -13.77 20.49
N TRP A 445 -0.67 -13.61 20.38
CA TRP A 445 -1.34 -13.12 19.17
C TRP A 445 -1.68 -11.63 19.30
N HIS A 446 -1.44 -10.87 18.23
CA HIS A 446 -1.87 -9.47 18.09
C HIS A 446 -3.08 -9.39 17.16
N PRO A 447 -4.18 -8.72 17.56
CA PRO A 447 -5.31 -8.48 16.68
C PRO A 447 -4.89 -7.58 15.51
N CYS A 448 -5.41 -7.86 14.31
CA CYS A 448 -5.17 -7.03 13.14
C CYS A 448 -6.29 -5.98 12.96
N PRO A 449 -5.97 -4.72 12.62
CA PRO A 449 -6.95 -3.65 12.44
C PRO A 449 -8.06 -3.98 11.43
N GLU A 450 -7.71 -4.70 10.37
CA GLU A 450 -8.62 -5.08 9.29
C GLU A 450 -9.78 -5.95 9.80
N ALA A 451 -9.54 -6.79 10.80
CA ALA A 451 -10.55 -7.66 11.41
C ALA A 451 -11.17 -7.10 12.70
N ALA A 452 -10.88 -5.85 13.08
CA ALA A 452 -11.30 -5.30 14.37
C ALA A 452 -12.82 -5.43 14.63
N GLU A 453 -13.65 -5.14 13.62
CA GLU A 453 -15.11 -5.28 13.69
C GLU A 453 -15.55 -6.74 13.88
N LEU A 454 -14.99 -7.65 13.08
CA LEU A 454 -15.23 -9.09 13.19
C LEU A 454 -14.88 -9.60 14.59
N ILE A 455 -13.72 -9.19 15.12
CA ILE A 455 -13.27 -9.63 16.43
C ILE A 455 -14.19 -9.06 17.51
N ALA A 456 -14.55 -7.78 17.46
CA ALA A 456 -15.41 -7.16 18.47
C ALA A 456 -16.81 -7.79 18.55
N HIS A 457 -17.36 -8.26 17.42
CA HIS A 457 -18.66 -8.90 17.36
C HIS A 457 -18.66 -10.36 17.83
N HIS A 458 -17.57 -11.10 17.59
CA HIS A 458 -17.57 -12.56 17.75
C HIS A 458 -16.63 -13.08 18.85
N ALA A 459 -15.73 -12.25 19.38
CA ALA A 459 -14.85 -12.61 20.49
C ALA A 459 -15.60 -12.58 21.83
N THR A 460 -15.49 -13.66 22.61
CA THR A 460 -15.97 -13.74 23.99
C THR A 460 -14.86 -13.50 25.01
N CYS A 461 -13.59 -13.59 24.60
CA CYS A 461 -12.43 -13.41 25.46
C CYS A 461 -11.69 -12.13 25.10
N ARG A 462 -11.01 -11.52 26.08
CA ARG A 462 -10.14 -10.35 25.86
C ARG A 462 -10.87 -9.17 25.21
N LYS A 463 -12.18 -9.05 25.44
CA LYS A 463 -13.05 -7.95 25.02
C LYS A 463 -13.46 -7.17 26.28
N VAL A 464 -13.31 -5.85 26.27
CA VAL A 464 -13.86 -4.96 27.30
C VAL A 464 -14.81 -3.98 26.63
N GLU A 465 -16.06 -4.00 27.06
CA GLU A 465 -17.07 -3.04 26.62
C GLU A 465 -16.83 -1.70 27.33
N LEU A 466 -16.90 -0.63 26.55
CA LEU A 466 -16.69 0.74 27.00
C LEU A 466 -17.96 1.54 26.74
N ASN A 467 -18.28 2.50 27.59
CA ASN A 467 -19.27 3.52 27.24
C ASN A 467 -18.61 4.66 26.45
N ALA A 468 -19.43 5.54 25.85
CA ALA A 468 -18.97 6.66 25.04
C ALA A 468 -17.98 7.60 25.78
N GLU A 469 -18.11 7.73 27.09
CA GLU A 469 -17.25 8.59 27.92
C GLU A 469 -15.87 7.96 28.13
N ALA A 470 -15.81 6.66 28.46
CA ALA A 470 -14.58 5.90 28.55
C ALA A 470 -13.82 5.86 27.21
N CYS A 471 -14.55 5.73 26.09
CA CYS A 471 -13.96 5.83 24.76
C CYS A 471 -13.28 7.18 24.54
N ARG A 472 -13.96 8.30 24.86
CA ARG A 472 -13.41 9.66 24.74
C ARG A 472 -12.20 9.86 25.65
N ALA A 473 -12.20 9.30 26.86
CA ALA A 473 -11.08 9.40 27.80
C ALA A 473 -9.83 8.65 27.30
N LEU A 474 -9.98 7.40 26.84
CA LEU A 474 -8.88 6.61 26.26
C LEU A 474 -8.29 7.26 25.00
N LEU A 475 -9.16 7.78 24.13
CA LEU A 475 -8.72 8.44 22.89
C LEU A 475 -7.89 9.71 23.17
N LYS A 476 -8.28 10.52 24.17
CA LYS A 476 -7.53 11.73 24.58
C LYS A 476 -6.15 11.40 25.15
N ASP A 477 -6.00 10.26 25.82
CA ASP A 477 -4.70 9.81 26.37
C ASP A 477 -3.81 9.21 25.26
N ALA A 478 -4.42 8.50 24.30
CA ALA A 478 -3.75 7.99 23.10
C ALA A 478 -3.21 9.10 22.20
N ASP A 479 -3.94 10.23 22.10
CA ASP A 479 -3.56 11.46 21.37
C ASP A 479 -2.17 12.00 21.79
N ARG A 480 -1.78 11.77 23.04
CA ARG A 480 -0.49 12.23 23.59
C ARG A 480 0.70 11.32 23.26
N SER A 481 0.47 10.13 22.69
CA SER A 481 1.49 9.08 22.51
C SER A 481 1.65 8.57 21.06
N LEU A 482 0.83 9.05 20.13
CA LEU A 482 0.73 8.55 18.75
C LEU A 482 1.28 9.56 17.73
N SER A 483 1.75 9.06 16.58
CA SER A 483 2.24 9.90 15.47
C SER A 483 1.10 10.66 14.78
N SER A 484 1.38 11.84 14.19
CA SER A 484 0.37 12.72 13.58
C SER A 484 -0.57 12.05 12.55
N ALA A 485 -0.09 11.06 11.81
CA ALA A 485 -0.91 10.27 10.88
C ALA A 485 -1.94 9.38 11.61
N ARG A 486 -1.55 8.77 12.73
CA ARG A 486 -2.46 8.00 13.60
C ARG A 486 -3.37 8.92 14.40
N LEU A 487 -2.92 10.14 14.74
CA LEU A 487 -3.76 11.20 15.32
C LEU A 487 -4.81 11.72 14.36
N THR A 488 -4.58 11.64 13.05
CA THR A 488 -5.58 12.03 12.03
C THR A 488 -6.64 10.91 11.89
N GLU A 489 -6.23 9.64 11.91
CA GLU A 489 -7.14 8.48 12.01
C GLU A 489 -7.91 8.46 13.35
N LEU A 490 -7.27 8.76 14.48
CA LEU A 490 -7.91 8.91 15.80
C LEU A 490 -8.75 10.18 15.93
N GLY A 491 -8.33 11.29 15.32
CA GLY A 491 -9.03 12.59 15.33
C GLY A 491 -10.34 12.55 14.55
N ALA A 492 -10.35 11.82 13.43
CA ALA A 492 -11.56 11.46 12.69
C ALA A 492 -12.56 10.63 13.54
N VAL A 493 -12.02 9.81 14.44
CA VAL A 493 -12.73 8.97 15.40
C VAL A 493 -13.23 9.78 16.62
N LEU A 494 -12.42 10.70 17.15
CA LEU A 494 -12.68 11.58 18.30
C LEU A 494 -13.89 12.52 18.10
N HIS A 495 -14.12 13.01 16.88
CA HIS A 495 -15.24 13.91 16.58
C HIS A 495 -16.59 13.23 16.31
N GLY A 496 -16.63 11.89 16.26
CA GLY A 496 -17.84 11.10 15.93
C GLY A 496 -18.55 10.47 17.13
N CYS A 497 -17.93 10.42 18.31
CA CYS A 497 -18.52 9.77 19.49
C CYS A 497 -19.54 10.69 20.18
N THR A 498 -20.76 10.77 19.65
CA THR A 498 -21.88 11.47 20.31
C THR A 498 -22.88 10.55 21.01
N GLY A 499 -22.73 9.20 21.00
CA GLY A 499 -23.72 8.36 21.70
C GLY A 499 -23.57 6.85 21.91
N GLY A 500 -22.56 6.12 21.40
CA GLY A 500 -22.53 4.63 21.48
C GLY A 500 -21.49 3.99 22.42
N SER A 501 -21.72 2.73 22.84
CA SER A 501 -20.75 1.85 23.53
C SER A 501 -19.64 1.37 22.59
N GLY A 502 -18.38 1.38 23.03
CA GLY A 502 -17.15 0.88 22.40
C GLY A 502 -16.78 -0.55 22.83
N ALA A 503 -15.83 -1.22 22.16
CA ALA A 503 -15.15 -2.40 22.73
C ALA A 503 -13.64 -2.40 22.46
N VAL A 504 -12.82 -2.66 23.49
CA VAL A 504 -11.35 -2.81 23.43
C VAL A 504 -10.96 -4.28 23.41
N ILE A 505 -10.04 -4.65 22.53
CA ILE A 505 -9.52 -6.02 22.41
C ILE A 505 -8.08 -6.08 22.90
N PHE A 506 -7.74 -7.03 23.77
CA PHE A 506 -6.39 -7.13 24.33
C PHE A 506 -5.51 -8.13 23.57
N GLY A 507 -4.30 -7.69 23.24
CA GLY A 507 -3.18 -8.57 22.90
C GLY A 507 -2.41 -9.00 24.16
N SER A 508 -1.34 -9.76 23.99
CA SER A 508 -0.48 -10.25 25.07
C SER A 508 0.59 -9.24 25.56
N ASN A 509 1.14 -9.49 26.76
CA ASN A 509 2.35 -8.88 27.35
C ASN A 509 2.30 -7.39 27.68
N GLN A 510 1.30 -6.99 28.45
CA GLN A 510 1.20 -5.59 28.86
C GLN A 510 1.21 -4.62 27.66
N ARG A 511 0.78 -5.06 26.47
CA ARG A 511 0.45 -4.20 25.34
C ARG A 511 -1.01 -4.36 25.00
N TRP A 512 -1.71 -3.24 24.94
CA TRP A 512 -3.07 -3.18 24.44
C TRP A 512 -3.05 -2.71 22.99
N ASP A 513 -3.99 -3.24 22.20
CA ASP A 513 -4.31 -2.78 20.87
C ASP A 513 -5.78 -2.33 20.91
N VAL A 514 -6.03 -1.05 21.12
CA VAL A 514 -7.41 -0.57 21.22
C VAL A 514 -7.97 -0.54 19.82
N GLY A 515 -8.87 -1.47 19.54
CA GLY A 515 -10.02 -1.24 18.67
C GLY A 515 -11.04 -0.42 19.44
N PHE A 516 -11.69 0.53 18.78
CA PHE A 516 -12.98 1.05 19.25
C PHE A 516 -14.04 0.43 18.37
N LEU A 517 -15.27 0.29 18.85
CA LEU A 517 -16.41 -0.13 18.05
C LEU A 517 -17.66 0.47 18.69
N SER A 518 -18.13 1.62 18.21
CA SER A 518 -19.41 2.18 18.66
C SER A 518 -20.58 1.24 18.30
N ASP A 519 -21.72 1.32 19.00
CA ASP A 519 -22.93 0.50 18.75
C ASP A 519 -23.45 0.56 17.29
N ASP A 520 -23.02 1.57 16.55
CA ASP A 520 -23.33 1.82 15.15
C ASP A 520 -22.31 1.18 14.17
N GLY A 521 -21.26 0.53 14.68
CA GLY A 521 -20.18 -0.10 13.90
C GLY A 521 -19.12 0.87 13.35
N ALA A 522 -19.16 2.16 13.72
CA ALA A 522 -18.48 3.25 12.99
C ALA A 522 -17.02 3.46 13.31
N LEU A 523 -16.58 2.96 14.45
CA LEU A 523 -15.24 3.19 14.94
C LEU A 523 -14.43 1.92 14.78
N SER A 524 -13.19 2.09 14.36
CA SER A 524 -12.12 1.11 14.58
C SER A 524 -10.79 1.81 14.31
N ALA A 525 -10.44 2.71 15.22
CA ALA A 525 -9.05 3.15 15.37
C ALA A 525 -8.24 2.00 15.97
N TYR A 526 -6.99 1.83 15.55
CA TYR A 526 -6.03 0.90 16.14
C TYR A 526 -4.87 1.70 16.75
N ALA A 527 -4.81 1.73 18.07
CA ALA A 527 -3.73 2.35 18.82
C ALA A 527 -3.02 1.28 19.66
N GLY A 528 -1.70 1.16 19.49
CA GLY A 528 -0.87 0.27 20.31
C GLY A 528 -0.20 1.07 21.43
N GLY A 529 -0.34 0.63 22.68
CA GLY A 529 0.24 1.27 23.87
C GLY A 529 0.73 0.27 24.93
N ASN A 530 1.54 0.72 25.90
CA ASN A 530 1.99 -0.11 27.04
C ASN A 530 0.97 -0.02 28.21
N LEU A 531 0.66 -1.16 28.84
CA LEU A 531 -0.34 -1.42 29.89
C LEU A 531 0.11 -0.99 31.31
N ARG A 532 0.84 0.11 31.47
CA ARG A 532 0.90 0.69 32.82
C ARG A 532 -0.42 1.44 33.08
N ASN A 533 -1.20 0.93 34.04
CA ASN A 533 -2.32 1.61 34.71
C ASN A 533 -3.69 1.63 33.99
N ILE A 534 -3.94 0.79 32.97
CA ILE A 534 -5.28 0.73 32.33
C ILE A 534 -6.37 0.13 33.25
N ARG A 535 -6.05 -0.89 34.06
CA ARG A 535 -7.01 -1.49 35.02
C ARG A 535 -7.53 -0.42 35.98
N GLU A 536 -6.64 0.39 36.55
CA GLU A 536 -6.96 1.54 37.40
C GLU A 536 -7.71 2.67 36.67
N LYS A 537 -7.41 2.90 35.39
CA LYS A 537 -8.06 3.96 34.56
C LYS A 537 -9.44 3.57 34.03
N LEU A 538 -9.72 2.28 33.82
CA LEU A 538 -11.00 1.77 33.31
C LEU A 538 -11.95 1.27 34.41
N LEU A 539 -11.43 0.97 35.60
CA LEU A 539 -12.18 0.68 36.82
C LEU A 539 -13.34 1.66 37.11
N PRO A 540 -13.25 2.97 36.82
CA PRO A 540 -14.36 3.91 37.02
C PRO A 540 -15.53 3.76 36.02
N TYR A 541 -15.38 3.01 34.92
CA TYR A 541 -16.27 3.11 33.75
C TYR A 541 -16.90 1.79 33.24
N GLY A 542 -16.62 0.60 33.80
CA GLY A 542 -17.23 -0.66 33.34
C GLY A 542 -16.82 -1.92 34.12
N ASN A 543 -17.64 -2.98 33.99
CA ASN A 543 -17.66 -4.21 34.80
C ASN A 543 -16.32 -4.99 34.84
N GLU A 544 -16.16 -5.79 35.91
CA GLU A 544 -14.98 -6.62 36.22
C GLU A 544 -14.44 -7.38 35.00
N LEU A 545 -13.12 -7.31 34.80
CA LEU A 545 -12.39 -8.15 33.85
C LEU A 545 -12.75 -9.62 34.14
N SER A 546 -13.25 -10.37 33.15
CA SER A 546 -13.44 -11.81 33.29
C SER A 546 -12.07 -12.47 33.47
N GLU A 547 -11.69 -12.75 34.71
CA GLU A 547 -10.46 -13.43 35.09
C GLU A 547 -10.54 -14.89 34.67
N SER A 548 -9.92 -15.23 33.53
CA SER A 548 -9.57 -16.62 33.21
C SER A 548 -8.21 -16.70 32.51
N GLY A 549 -7.22 -16.01 33.09
CA GLY A 549 -5.84 -16.05 32.63
C GLY A 549 -4.90 -15.44 33.66
N GLU A 550 -4.75 -16.11 34.80
CA GLU A 550 -3.78 -15.75 35.82
C GLU A 550 -2.36 -15.72 35.23
N TYR A 551 -1.61 -14.66 35.55
CA TYR A 551 -0.16 -14.65 35.41
C TYR A 551 0.44 -13.96 36.63
N GLU A 552 0.95 -14.77 37.58
CA GLU A 552 1.85 -14.31 38.63
C GLU A 552 3.20 -13.94 37.99
N GLY A 553 3.72 -12.74 38.30
CA GLY A 553 4.99 -12.30 37.75
C GLY A 553 5.44 -10.94 38.28
N ALA A 554 6.04 -10.96 39.47
CA ALA A 554 7.01 -10.01 40.04
C ALA A 554 6.71 -8.50 39.88
N ALA A 555 6.23 -7.90 40.97
CA ALA A 555 6.22 -6.47 41.19
C ALA A 555 7.66 -5.89 41.20
N GLY A 556 8.07 -5.30 40.08
CA GLY A 556 9.19 -4.37 40.02
C GLY A 556 8.66 -2.94 39.99
N SER A 557 8.64 -2.29 41.15
CA SER A 557 8.31 -0.87 41.30
C SER A 557 9.26 -0.02 40.46
N GLY A 558 8.71 0.73 39.50
CA GLY A 558 9.45 1.69 38.69
C GLY A 558 8.52 2.83 38.32
N ASP A 559 8.50 3.82 39.21
CA ASP A 559 7.74 5.07 39.16
C ASP A 559 7.74 5.72 37.77
N ALA A 560 6.58 6.18 37.35
CA ALA A 560 6.39 6.93 36.12
C ALA A 560 6.29 8.42 36.46
N SER A 561 7.40 9.14 36.32
CA SER A 561 7.38 10.61 36.28
C SER A 561 8.58 11.17 35.50
N GLY A 562 8.32 12.06 34.53
CA GLY A 562 9.24 13.14 34.16
C GLY A 562 10.10 12.95 32.90
N SER A 563 9.85 13.79 31.91
CA SER A 563 10.80 14.61 31.11
C SER A 563 12.33 14.52 31.35
N ARG A 564 12.95 13.34 31.41
CA ARG A 564 14.42 13.23 31.57
C ARG A 564 15.04 12.14 30.68
N LEU A 565 16.23 12.47 30.17
CA LEU A 565 17.18 11.56 29.53
C LEU A 565 17.25 10.23 30.31
N GLN A 566 17.19 9.10 29.60
CA GLN A 566 17.49 7.78 30.14
C GLN A 566 18.96 7.74 30.63
N PRO A 567 19.33 6.83 31.56
CA PRO A 567 20.70 6.77 32.08
C PRO A 567 21.73 6.71 30.95
N GLN A 568 22.83 7.45 31.11
CA GLN A 568 23.85 7.64 30.08
C GLN A 568 24.46 6.29 29.65
N ASP A 569 24.75 6.15 28.35
CA ASP A 569 25.41 4.99 27.75
C ASP A 569 26.90 4.84 28.13
N LEU A 570 27.47 5.91 28.71
CA LEU A 570 28.79 5.96 29.31
C LEU A 570 28.66 6.35 30.78
N SER A 571 29.57 5.87 31.63
CA SER A 571 29.66 6.37 33.02
C SER A 571 30.03 7.87 33.00
N ASN A 572 29.55 8.66 33.97
CA ASN A 572 29.89 10.09 34.04
C ASN A 572 31.43 10.31 34.08
N SER A 573 32.15 9.46 34.82
CA SER A 573 33.62 9.51 34.90
C SER A 573 34.32 9.22 33.57
N ASP A 574 33.80 8.29 32.78
CA ASP A 574 34.34 8.01 31.45
C ASP A 574 34.02 9.14 30.48
N LEU A 575 32.81 9.68 30.53
CA LEU A 575 32.40 10.79 29.67
C LEU A 575 33.26 12.03 29.92
N ASP A 576 33.48 12.41 31.18
CA ASP A 576 34.28 13.59 31.53
C ASP A 576 35.73 13.44 31.06
N ARG A 577 36.33 12.25 31.27
CA ARG A 577 37.69 11.94 30.80
C ARG A 577 37.79 12.02 29.27
N LEU A 578 36.87 11.38 28.55
CA LEU A 578 36.87 11.37 27.09
C LEU A 578 36.66 12.78 26.51
N LEU A 579 35.80 13.59 27.13
CA LEU A 579 35.60 14.99 26.73
C LEU A 579 36.83 15.86 27.01
N ALA A 580 37.55 15.63 28.11
CA ALA A 580 38.82 16.31 28.39
C ALA A 580 39.89 15.96 27.35
N ASP A 581 40.05 14.67 27.03
CA ASP A 581 40.98 14.21 25.98
C ASP A 581 40.64 14.84 24.62
N ILE A 582 39.35 14.95 24.29
CA ILE A 582 38.90 15.59 23.04
C ILE A 582 39.13 17.10 23.05
N LYS A 583 38.94 17.81 24.16
CA LYS A 583 39.04 19.28 24.19
C LYS A 583 40.48 19.76 24.39
N GLU A 584 41.25 19.08 25.22
CA GLU A 584 42.55 19.56 25.75
C GLU A 584 43.74 18.69 25.31
N GLY A 585 43.51 17.42 24.93
CA GLY A 585 44.56 16.50 24.50
C GLY A 585 45.15 16.83 23.12
N THR A 586 46.13 16.04 22.66
CA THR A 586 46.63 16.15 21.27
C THR A 586 45.55 15.70 20.26
N PRO A 587 45.67 16.02 18.96
CA PRO A 587 44.73 15.52 17.96
C PRO A 587 44.58 14.00 17.96
N GLU A 588 45.67 13.27 18.15
CA GLU A 588 45.69 11.80 18.24
C GLU A 588 44.93 11.31 19.47
N ALA A 589 45.11 11.97 20.62
CA ALA A 589 44.36 11.67 21.84
C ALA A 589 42.85 11.92 21.67
N ALA A 590 42.48 13.00 20.98
CA ALA A 590 41.08 13.31 20.68
C ALA A 590 40.44 12.24 19.77
N TYR A 591 41.14 11.81 18.72
CA TYR A 591 40.66 10.72 17.85
C TYR A 591 40.60 9.37 18.59
N ALA A 592 41.57 9.08 19.45
CA ALA A 592 41.58 7.87 20.28
C ALA A 592 40.44 7.85 21.30
N ALA A 593 40.11 8.99 21.91
CA ALA A 593 38.97 9.13 22.82
C ALA A 593 37.64 8.90 22.10
N ALA A 594 37.45 9.50 20.92
CA ALA A 594 36.26 9.25 20.10
C ALA A 594 36.16 7.77 19.66
N LEU A 595 37.28 7.16 19.27
CA LEU A 595 37.34 5.73 18.92
C LEU A 595 36.97 4.84 20.12
N THR A 596 37.47 5.16 21.31
CA THR A 596 37.14 4.45 22.56
C THR A 596 35.64 4.50 22.85
N ALA A 597 35.02 5.67 22.68
CA ALA A 597 33.57 5.83 22.85
C ALA A 597 32.76 5.03 21.81
N LEU A 598 33.25 4.94 20.57
CA LEU A 598 32.62 4.13 19.53
C LEU A 598 32.75 2.63 19.79
N GLN A 599 33.87 2.17 20.34
CA GLN A 599 34.09 0.76 20.63
C GLN A 599 33.30 0.26 21.85
N SER A 600 32.88 1.14 22.76
CA SER A 600 32.09 0.78 23.93
C SER A 600 30.59 0.60 23.65
N VAL A 601 30.13 0.87 22.43
CA VAL A 601 28.71 0.83 22.08
C VAL A 601 28.34 -0.30 21.11
N HIS A 602 27.16 -0.87 21.29
CA HIS A 602 26.60 -1.87 20.37
C HIS A 602 26.07 -1.22 19.07
N PHE A 603 26.42 -1.78 17.93
CA PHE A 603 25.95 -1.36 16.60
C PHE A 603 24.82 -2.28 16.10
N PRO A 604 23.58 -1.78 15.98
CA PRO A 604 22.50 -2.55 15.37
C PRO A 604 22.73 -2.72 13.87
N GLU A 605 22.21 -3.81 13.30
CA GLU A 605 22.14 -3.98 11.85
C GLU A 605 21.08 -3.06 11.24
N ASP A 606 21.45 -2.36 10.16
CA ASP A 606 20.53 -1.53 9.41
C ASP A 606 19.92 -2.29 8.21
N GLN A 607 18.63 -2.64 8.35
CA GLN A 607 17.84 -3.34 7.33
C GLN A 607 17.12 -2.38 6.35
N GLY A 608 17.21 -1.06 6.57
CA GLY A 608 16.48 -0.05 5.79
C GLY A 608 17.24 0.53 4.60
N ARG A 609 18.58 0.48 4.62
CA ARG A 609 19.46 1.08 3.60
C ARG A 609 19.88 0.07 2.52
N ASN A 610 18.91 -0.47 1.77
CA ASN A 610 19.18 -1.46 0.72
C ASN A 610 19.89 -0.88 -0.52
N ASN A 611 19.76 0.43 -0.74
CA ASN A 611 20.28 1.16 -1.90
C ASN A 611 21.80 1.42 -1.89
N ILE A 612 22.47 1.12 -0.77
CA ILE A 612 23.91 1.33 -0.58
C ILE A 612 24.68 0.02 -0.32
N ARG A 613 23.99 -1.13 -0.41
CA ARG A 613 24.58 -2.44 -0.15
C ARG A 613 25.34 -2.94 -1.38
N PRO A 614 26.60 -3.42 -1.21
CA PRO A 614 27.34 -4.06 -2.29
C PRO A 614 26.68 -5.37 -2.73
N GLU A 615 26.05 -6.08 -1.79
CA GLU A 615 25.30 -7.30 -2.05
C GLU A 615 24.12 -7.43 -1.07
N PRO A 616 23.05 -8.17 -1.41
CA PRO A 616 21.86 -8.29 -0.57
C PRO A 616 22.14 -8.80 0.86
N ALA A 617 23.19 -9.62 1.04
CA ALA A 617 23.59 -10.21 2.31
C ALA A 617 24.53 -9.31 3.15
N ALA A 618 25.06 -8.23 2.59
CA ALA A 618 26.02 -7.37 3.28
C ALA A 618 25.39 -6.72 4.52
N GLN A 619 26.05 -6.92 5.67
CA GLN A 619 25.70 -6.24 6.91
C GLN A 619 26.16 -4.79 6.86
N LEU A 620 25.29 -3.86 7.28
CA LEU A 620 25.62 -2.45 7.45
C LEU A 620 25.39 -2.04 8.91
N PRO A 621 26.31 -2.40 9.82
CA PRO A 621 26.18 -2.02 11.22
C PRO A 621 26.36 -0.50 11.36
N GLY A 622 25.33 0.18 11.84
CA GLY A 622 25.33 1.63 11.90
C GLY A 622 24.05 2.20 12.47
N PHE A 623 24.11 3.47 12.85
CA PHE A 623 22.96 4.20 13.37
C PHE A 623 23.16 5.71 13.24
N THR A 624 22.07 6.46 13.33
CA THR A 624 22.09 7.93 13.34
C THR A 624 21.78 8.44 14.74
N VAL A 625 22.60 9.34 15.28
CA VAL A 625 22.24 10.21 16.41
C VAL A 625 21.95 11.61 15.87
N GLY A 626 21.08 12.35 16.54
CA GLY A 626 20.56 13.64 16.09
C GLY A 626 19.12 13.58 15.57
N ALA A 627 18.81 14.37 14.54
CA ALA A 627 17.50 14.52 13.93
C ALA A 627 17.31 13.63 12.69
N THR A 628 16.09 13.22 12.38
CA THR A 628 15.80 12.49 11.13
C THR A 628 14.41 12.80 10.58
N ASN A 629 14.23 12.59 9.28
CA ASN A 629 12.94 12.74 8.63
C ASN A 629 12.00 11.59 9.05
N ALA A 630 10.85 11.95 9.63
CA ALA A 630 9.75 11.03 9.88
C ALA A 630 8.80 10.98 8.67
N THR A 631 7.92 9.97 8.63
CA THR A 631 6.81 9.92 7.66
C THR A 631 5.93 11.17 7.80
N GLY A 632 5.70 11.91 6.70
CA GLY A 632 4.82 13.10 6.70
C GLY A 632 5.53 14.46 6.88
N SER A 633 6.81 14.56 6.50
CA SER A 633 7.59 15.82 6.49
C SER A 633 7.89 16.44 7.87
N ALA A 634 7.65 15.72 8.97
CA ALA A 634 8.08 16.10 10.32
C ALA A 634 9.52 15.65 10.57
N VAL A 635 10.28 16.44 11.34
CA VAL A 635 11.64 16.10 11.79
C VAL A 635 11.58 15.78 13.28
N GLN A 636 12.15 14.63 13.68
CA GLN A 636 12.15 14.17 15.07
C GLN A 636 13.54 13.66 15.47
N LEU A 637 13.84 13.64 16.76
CA LEU A 637 15.06 13.00 17.25
C LEU A 637 15.02 11.49 17.07
N THR A 638 16.15 10.92 16.66
CA THR A 638 16.28 9.47 16.60
C THR A 638 16.21 8.88 18.01
N LYS A 639 15.73 7.63 18.08
CA LYS A 639 15.75 6.86 19.33
C LYS A 639 17.16 6.78 19.91
N GLN A 640 18.19 6.72 19.06
CA GLN A 640 19.58 6.59 19.47
C GLN A 640 20.08 7.85 20.16
N THR A 641 19.67 9.05 19.73
CA THR A 641 19.98 10.31 20.41
C THR A 641 19.59 10.29 21.88
N ARG A 642 18.37 9.80 22.17
CA ARG A 642 17.83 9.72 23.54
C ARG A 642 18.46 8.60 24.38
N GLN A 643 19.02 7.59 23.73
CA GLN A 643 19.66 6.44 24.39
C GLN A 643 21.18 6.59 24.53
N ARG A 644 21.79 7.51 23.77
CA ARG A 644 23.25 7.62 23.60
C ARG A 644 23.72 9.06 23.78
N GLY A 645 23.26 9.71 24.85
CA GLY A 645 23.61 11.10 25.12
C GLY A 645 25.11 11.29 25.35
N GLY A 646 25.78 10.34 26.00
CA GLY A 646 27.22 10.39 26.24
C GLY A 646 28.02 10.29 24.94
N LEU A 647 27.74 9.28 24.12
CA LEU A 647 28.38 9.17 22.80
C LEU A 647 28.08 10.39 21.91
N THR A 648 26.85 10.89 21.92
CA THR A 648 26.49 12.07 21.11
C THR A 648 27.29 13.30 21.52
N ARG A 649 27.52 13.52 22.82
CA ARG A 649 28.38 14.61 23.32
C ARG A 649 29.83 14.45 22.90
N VAL A 650 30.37 13.23 22.97
CA VAL A 650 31.74 12.92 22.52
C VAL A 650 31.92 13.24 21.03
N LEU A 651 31.02 12.76 20.18
CA LEU A 651 31.11 12.99 18.73
C LEU A 651 30.86 14.46 18.37
N SER A 652 29.96 15.15 19.07
CA SER A 652 29.71 16.57 18.85
C SER A 652 30.91 17.43 19.27
N ALA A 653 31.57 17.09 20.38
CA ALA A 653 32.81 17.73 20.81
C ALA A 653 33.96 17.52 19.81
N LEU A 654 34.03 16.34 19.17
CA LEU A 654 35.01 16.07 18.12
C LEU A 654 34.79 16.99 16.91
N ALA A 655 33.54 17.15 16.45
CA ALA A 655 33.21 18.09 15.37
C ALA A 655 33.48 19.55 15.77
N ALA A 656 33.12 19.95 16.98
CA ALA A 656 33.39 21.31 17.47
C ALA A 656 34.89 21.65 17.45
N ARG A 657 35.78 20.66 17.66
CA ARG A 657 37.23 20.86 17.61
C ARG A 657 37.80 20.91 16.20
N PHE A 658 37.38 20.02 15.31
CA PHE A 658 38.04 19.81 14.01
C PHE A 658 37.26 20.29 12.79
N ALA A 659 35.97 20.57 12.95
CA ALA A 659 35.10 21.19 11.95
C ALA A 659 34.21 22.27 12.62
N PRO A 660 34.82 23.28 13.29
CA PRO A 660 34.09 24.25 14.13
C PRO A 660 33.05 25.05 13.35
N ASP A 661 33.24 25.25 12.05
CA ASP A 661 32.34 26.02 11.19
C ASP A 661 31.23 25.19 10.56
N HIS A 662 31.27 23.85 10.70
CA HIS A 662 30.27 22.97 10.10
C HIS A 662 29.01 22.91 10.96
N GLU A 663 27.87 23.25 10.36
CA GLU A 663 26.56 23.13 10.98
C GLU A 663 25.98 21.74 10.71
N PHE A 664 25.54 21.06 11.76
CA PHE A 664 24.95 19.73 11.67
C PHE A 664 23.89 19.53 12.76
N SER A 665 22.93 18.67 12.47
CA SER A 665 21.92 18.24 13.43
C SER A 665 21.85 16.73 13.58
N SER A 666 22.70 16.02 12.82
CA SER A 666 22.70 14.57 12.70
C SER A 666 24.11 14.06 12.46
N ILE A 667 24.42 12.92 13.06
CA ILE A 667 25.67 12.19 12.89
C ILE A 667 25.30 10.76 12.52
N GLN A 668 25.59 10.36 11.28
CA GLN A 668 25.52 8.96 10.86
C GLN A 668 26.83 8.29 11.24
N VAL A 669 26.74 7.21 12.02
CA VAL A 669 27.86 6.39 12.45
C VAL A 669 27.75 5.04 11.75
N ASN A 670 28.78 4.64 11.01
CA ASN A 670 28.84 3.34 10.35
C ASN A 670 30.08 2.58 10.78
N LYS A 671 29.93 1.33 11.20
CA LYS A 671 31.02 0.42 11.56
C LYS A 671 31.22 -0.58 10.43
N ASN A 672 32.46 -0.73 9.96
CA ASN A 672 32.87 -1.71 8.94
C ASN A 672 31.91 -1.84 7.75
N SER A 673 31.30 -0.72 7.33
CA SER A 673 30.27 -0.71 6.31
C SER A 673 30.87 -0.30 4.97
N LEU A 674 30.92 -1.23 4.02
CA LEU A 674 31.25 -0.95 2.63
C LEU A 674 29.99 -0.45 1.92
N MET A 675 30.01 0.78 1.43
CA MET A 675 28.87 1.42 0.77
C MET A 675 29.12 1.60 -0.72
N THR A 676 28.20 1.13 -1.56
CA THR A 676 28.26 1.31 -3.03
C THR A 676 27.99 2.74 -3.45
N LEU A 677 28.28 3.06 -4.71
CA LEU A 677 28.00 4.36 -5.32
C LEU A 677 26.54 4.81 -5.11
N HIS A 678 26.37 5.92 -4.39
CA HIS A 678 25.07 6.49 -4.04
C HIS A 678 25.11 8.01 -3.93
N VAL A 679 23.94 8.62 -3.68
CA VAL A 679 23.74 10.05 -3.39
C VAL A 679 22.75 10.19 -2.23
N ASP A 680 22.93 11.22 -1.42
CA ASP A 680 22.08 11.54 -0.27
C ASP A 680 21.12 12.68 -0.59
N ASP A 681 20.05 12.41 -1.36
CA ASP A 681 19.13 13.46 -1.83
C ASP A 681 18.24 14.10 -0.73
N PHE A 682 18.42 13.74 0.54
CA PHE A 682 17.56 14.15 1.66
C PHE A 682 18.25 15.03 2.72
N ASP A 683 19.47 15.50 2.47
CA ASP A 683 20.22 16.43 3.32
C ASP A 683 20.18 17.88 2.78
N LEU A 684 20.73 18.84 3.54
CA LEU A 684 20.94 20.24 3.10
C LEU A 684 22.12 20.39 2.11
N GLY A 685 22.63 19.30 1.55
CA GLY A 685 23.80 19.24 0.69
C GLY A 685 25.11 19.18 1.45
N LYS A 686 25.33 20.01 2.49
CA LYS A 686 26.64 20.08 3.15
C LYS A 686 26.86 18.94 4.14
N GLN A 687 27.92 18.16 3.93
CA GLN A 687 28.38 17.13 4.87
C GLN A 687 29.84 17.34 5.27
N ALA A 688 30.17 17.00 6.51
CA ALA A 688 31.55 16.85 6.98
C ALA A 688 31.79 15.39 7.37
N LEU A 689 32.90 14.81 6.94
CA LEU A 689 33.18 13.39 7.07
C LEU A 689 34.56 13.16 7.68
N VAL A 690 34.66 12.15 8.54
CA VAL A 690 35.93 11.63 9.04
C VAL A 690 35.79 10.13 9.30
N ALA A 691 36.88 9.38 9.15
CA ALA A 691 36.92 7.96 9.47
C ALA A 691 37.97 7.66 10.54
N LEU A 692 37.62 6.84 11.52
CA LEU A 692 38.48 6.45 12.64
C LEU A 692 38.73 4.94 12.66
N GLY A 693 39.85 4.54 13.25
CA GLY A 693 40.24 3.15 13.45
C GLY A 693 41.53 2.76 12.71
N SER A 694 41.89 1.48 12.79
CA SER A 694 43.18 0.93 12.35
C SER A 694 43.23 0.53 10.88
N PHE A 695 42.20 0.83 10.11
CA PHE A 695 42.02 0.32 8.75
C PHE A 695 43.10 0.78 7.77
N VAL A 696 43.40 -0.06 6.77
CA VAL A 696 44.35 0.22 5.67
C VAL A 696 43.63 0.13 4.32
N GLY A 697 43.58 1.26 3.61
CA GLY A 697 42.72 1.49 2.43
C GLY A 697 41.42 2.19 2.83
N GLY A 698 40.30 1.89 2.16
CA GLY A 698 38.99 2.36 2.61
C GLY A 698 38.70 3.84 2.35
N GLU A 699 39.41 4.41 1.37
CA GLU A 699 39.24 5.78 0.90
C GLU A 699 37.81 6.03 0.42
N LEU A 700 37.39 7.29 0.46
CA LEU A 700 36.12 7.72 -0.09
C LEU A 700 36.33 8.21 -1.52
N TYR A 701 35.63 7.64 -2.49
CA TYR A 701 35.49 8.27 -3.79
C TYR A 701 34.33 9.26 -3.75
N VAL A 702 34.57 10.49 -4.20
CA VAL A 702 33.54 11.52 -4.42
C VAL A 702 33.65 12.00 -5.87
N HIS A 703 32.53 11.97 -6.59
CA HIS A 703 32.52 12.45 -7.97
C HIS A 703 32.80 13.95 -8.01
N GLY A 704 33.88 14.33 -8.70
CA GLY A 704 34.45 15.68 -8.70
C GLY A 704 35.76 15.74 -7.94
N ASP A 705 35.77 15.34 -6.67
CA ASP A 705 36.97 15.44 -5.80
C ASP A 705 37.95 14.27 -5.99
N GLY A 706 37.48 13.13 -6.53
CA GLY A 706 38.29 11.93 -6.71
C GLY A 706 38.37 11.08 -5.44
N VAL A 707 39.53 10.45 -5.20
CA VAL A 707 39.76 9.56 -4.06
C VAL A 707 40.31 10.35 -2.88
N VAL A 708 39.60 10.30 -1.76
CA VAL A 708 39.86 11.09 -0.55
C VAL A 708 40.17 10.17 0.63
N ASN A 709 41.28 10.44 1.32
CA ASN A 709 41.63 9.75 2.55
C ASN A 709 40.96 10.44 3.76
N LEU A 710 40.06 9.70 4.42
CA LEU A 710 39.33 10.16 5.60
C LEU A 710 39.94 9.72 6.94
N GLN A 711 41.00 8.91 6.95
CA GLN A 711 41.56 8.36 8.18
C GLN A 711 42.15 9.47 9.05
N SER A 712 41.44 9.81 10.13
CA SER A 712 41.73 10.96 11.00
C SER A 712 41.90 12.29 10.24
N ARG A 713 41.22 12.41 9.09
CA ARG A 713 41.24 13.59 8.21
C ARG A 713 39.82 13.98 7.84
N TRP A 714 39.49 15.24 8.07
CA TRP A 714 38.17 15.78 7.77
C TRP A 714 38.05 16.18 6.31
N HIS A 715 36.96 15.77 5.67
CA HIS A 715 36.60 16.19 4.32
C HIS A 715 35.21 16.81 4.32
N HIS A 716 35.04 17.89 3.56
CA HIS A 716 33.73 18.51 3.35
C HIS A 716 33.30 18.25 1.91
N MET A 717 32.05 17.83 1.74
CA MET A 717 31.49 17.55 0.41
C MET A 717 30.00 17.89 0.35
N ASP A 718 29.48 17.91 -0.88
CA ASP A 718 28.04 17.88 -1.09
C ASP A 718 27.55 16.43 -1.10
N GLY A 719 26.71 16.02 -0.13
CA GLY A 719 26.14 14.67 -0.03
C GLY A 719 25.32 14.24 -1.25
N ARG A 720 24.87 15.21 -2.05
CA ARG A 720 24.15 14.99 -3.31
C ARG A 720 25.09 14.64 -4.47
N CYS A 721 26.41 14.76 -4.30
CA CYS A 721 27.39 14.25 -5.25
C CYS A 721 27.53 12.73 -5.11
N PRO A 722 27.58 11.97 -6.24
CA PRO A 722 27.82 10.54 -6.19
C PRO A 722 29.09 10.18 -5.43
N HIS A 723 29.00 9.28 -4.46
CA HIS A 723 30.14 8.87 -3.66
C HIS A 723 30.05 7.41 -3.22
N GLN A 724 31.21 6.81 -2.91
CA GLN A 724 31.30 5.44 -2.38
C GLN A 724 32.53 5.23 -1.52
N VAL A 725 32.43 4.28 -0.59
CA VAL A 725 33.59 3.81 0.18
C VAL A 725 34.29 2.72 -0.63
N LEU A 726 35.60 2.89 -0.86
CA LEU A 726 36.40 1.86 -1.52
C LEU A 726 36.71 0.70 -0.55
N PRO A 727 36.99 -0.51 -1.05
CA PRO A 727 37.39 -1.62 -0.20
C PRO A 727 38.65 -1.30 0.63
N TRP A 728 38.71 -1.79 1.87
CA TRP A 728 39.93 -1.80 2.69
C TRP A 728 40.32 -3.23 3.00
N LYS A 729 41.62 -3.46 3.23
CA LYS A 729 42.18 -4.81 3.34
C LYS A 729 41.98 -5.40 4.74
N GLU A 730 42.30 -4.61 5.76
CA GLU A 730 42.40 -5.07 7.15
C GLU A 730 42.07 -3.90 8.09
N GLY A 731 41.71 -4.22 9.34
CA GLY A 731 41.44 -3.24 10.41
C GLY A 731 39.97 -2.81 10.55
N GLU A 732 39.69 -2.15 11.67
CA GLU A 732 38.35 -1.66 12.02
C GLU A 732 38.16 -0.23 11.53
N ARG A 733 37.02 0.06 10.89
CA ARG A 733 36.69 1.37 10.30
C ARG A 733 35.36 1.89 10.84
N TYR A 734 35.38 3.09 11.41
CA TYR A 734 34.20 3.86 11.79
C TYR A 734 34.09 5.09 10.92
N SER A 735 33.03 5.21 10.11
CA SER A 735 32.73 6.44 9.38
C SER A 735 31.75 7.30 10.14
N LEU A 736 32.11 8.57 10.31
CA LEU A 736 31.28 9.59 10.90
C LEU A 736 30.90 10.59 9.81
N VAL A 737 29.60 10.77 9.58
CA VAL A 737 29.06 11.72 8.61
C VAL A 737 28.17 12.70 9.35
N TYR A 738 28.58 13.97 9.38
CA TYR A 738 27.90 15.06 10.05
C TYR A 738 27.06 15.82 9.01
N PHE A 739 25.75 15.80 9.17
CA PHE A 739 24.81 16.37 8.20
C PHE A 739 23.58 16.98 8.89
N ALA A 740 22.73 17.62 8.08
CA ALA A 740 21.44 18.10 8.52
C ALA A 740 20.35 17.69 7.51
N PRO A 741 19.21 17.13 7.95
CA PRO A 741 18.11 16.78 7.06
C PRO A 741 17.55 18.01 6.35
N ALA A 742 17.11 17.87 5.10
CA ALA A 742 16.57 18.96 4.29
C ALA A 742 15.41 19.73 4.95
N ASN A 743 14.60 19.05 5.78
CA ASN A 743 13.47 19.65 6.48
C ASN A 743 13.78 20.07 7.92
N PHE A 744 15.06 20.15 8.32
CA PHE A 744 15.47 20.38 9.71
C PHE A 744 14.81 21.63 10.34
N GLY A 745 14.51 22.67 9.55
CA GLY A 745 13.79 23.85 10.01
C GLY A 745 12.39 23.58 10.61
N ARG A 746 11.86 22.35 10.51
CA ARG A 746 10.59 21.91 11.08
C ARG A 746 10.73 21.11 12.39
N ILE A 747 11.94 21.03 12.97
CA ILE A 747 12.15 20.36 14.27
C ILE A 747 11.42 21.12 15.40
N ALA A 748 10.89 20.40 16.38
CA ALA A 748 10.27 21.00 17.56
C ALA A 748 11.31 21.77 18.39
N ALA A 749 10.89 22.86 19.05
CA ALA A 749 11.79 23.69 19.85
C ALA A 749 12.49 22.92 20.99
N GLU A 750 11.75 22.04 21.68
CA GLU A 750 12.29 21.20 22.75
C GLU A 750 13.35 20.20 22.25
N ASP A 751 13.10 19.59 21.09
CA ASP A 751 14.06 18.68 20.46
C ASP A 751 15.29 19.44 19.93
N ARG A 752 15.14 20.71 19.54
CA ARG A 752 16.24 21.60 19.15
C ARG A 752 17.14 21.93 20.34
N GLU A 753 16.54 22.35 21.46
CA GLU A 753 17.25 22.63 22.71
C GLU A 753 18.04 21.41 23.20
N LEU A 754 17.45 20.21 23.12
CA LEU A 754 18.14 18.99 23.49
C LEU A 754 19.37 18.69 22.61
N LEU A 755 19.35 19.01 21.31
CA LEU A 755 20.53 18.84 20.46
C LEU A 755 21.63 19.87 20.77
N GLU A 756 21.25 21.10 21.11
CA GLU A 756 22.18 22.14 21.58
C GLU A 756 22.83 21.70 22.90
N ASP A 757 22.07 21.13 23.84
CA ASP A 757 22.55 20.55 25.11
C ASP A 757 23.48 19.34 24.92
N LEU A 758 23.36 18.64 23.80
CA LEU A 758 24.26 17.56 23.41
C LEU A 758 25.52 18.07 22.67
N GLY A 759 25.63 19.38 22.47
CA GLY A 759 26.79 20.05 21.89
C GLY A 759 26.79 20.13 20.36
N MET A 760 25.64 19.91 19.70
CA MET A 760 25.55 20.03 18.24
C MET A 760 25.46 21.50 17.79
N LYS A 761 26.18 21.85 16.73
CA LYS A 761 26.11 23.18 16.10
C LYS A 761 24.99 23.20 15.05
N LEU A 762 23.79 23.57 15.45
CA LEU A 762 22.59 23.45 14.60
C LEU A 762 22.52 24.52 13.50
N PRO A 763 21.98 24.17 12.30
CA PRO A 763 21.68 25.16 11.27
C PRO A 763 20.65 26.23 11.71
N ALA A 764 20.71 27.40 11.08
CA ALA A 764 19.76 28.49 11.32
C ALA A 764 18.30 28.10 11.02
N SER A 765 17.37 28.63 11.82
CA SER A 765 15.92 28.47 11.66
C SER A 765 15.48 29.07 10.32
N GLY A 766 15.17 28.24 9.31
CA GLY A 766 14.76 28.68 7.97
C GLY A 766 15.69 28.28 6.83
N CYS A 767 16.78 27.55 7.11
CA CYS A 767 17.62 26.97 6.07
C CYS A 767 16.78 25.99 5.22
N SER A 768 16.64 26.32 3.93
CA SER A 768 15.96 25.47 2.95
C SER A 768 17.00 24.70 2.14
N PRO A 769 16.70 23.48 1.66
CA PRO A 769 17.62 22.76 0.82
C PRO A 769 17.93 23.58 -0.45
N PRO A 770 19.18 23.62 -0.90
CA PRO A 770 19.52 24.20 -2.20
C PRO A 770 18.69 23.53 -3.31
N ALA A 771 18.40 24.27 -4.39
CA ALA A 771 17.61 23.77 -5.52
C ALA A 771 18.09 22.37 -5.95
N ALA A 772 17.12 21.51 -6.28
CA ALA A 772 17.41 20.16 -6.75
C ALA A 772 18.38 20.22 -7.94
N PRO A 773 19.35 19.29 -8.03
CA PRO A 773 20.23 19.24 -9.19
C PRO A 773 19.38 19.12 -10.47
N GLY A 774 19.63 19.98 -11.46
CA GLY A 774 18.91 19.95 -12.76
C GLY A 774 19.14 18.68 -13.58
N VAL A 775 19.97 17.76 -13.09
CA VAL A 775 20.29 16.47 -13.70
C VAL A 775 19.72 15.34 -12.85
N PRO A 776 18.89 14.44 -13.43
CA PRO A 776 18.35 13.27 -12.74
C PRO A 776 19.40 12.44 -12.00
N ARG A 777 19.01 11.91 -10.83
CA ARG A 777 19.83 11.05 -9.96
C ARG A 777 20.56 9.93 -10.72
N GLN A 778 19.85 9.22 -11.58
CA GLN A 778 20.39 8.09 -12.33
C GLN A 778 21.56 8.52 -13.24
N ILE A 779 21.41 9.66 -13.93
CA ILE A 779 22.42 10.20 -14.83
C ILE A 779 23.68 10.64 -14.05
N ARG A 780 23.51 11.19 -12.84
CA ARG A 780 24.65 11.53 -11.96
C ARG A 780 25.46 10.29 -11.59
N LEU A 781 24.78 9.20 -11.20
CA LEU A 781 25.43 7.93 -10.83
C LEU A 781 26.15 7.29 -12.02
N GLU A 782 25.55 7.31 -13.21
CA GLU A 782 26.18 6.76 -14.43
C GLU A 782 27.44 7.51 -14.83
N LYS A 783 27.44 8.85 -14.77
CA LYS A 783 28.63 9.67 -15.05
C LYS A 783 29.75 9.40 -14.05
N ALA A 784 29.40 9.24 -12.78
CA ALA A 784 30.38 8.89 -11.76
C ALA A 784 30.98 7.50 -11.98
N ALA A 785 30.16 6.49 -12.30
CA ALA A 785 30.65 5.15 -12.63
C ALA A 785 31.60 5.17 -13.85
N GLN A 786 31.31 5.98 -14.87
CA GLN A 786 32.19 6.16 -16.03
C GLN A 786 33.52 6.82 -15.66
N ASP A 787 33.51 7.88 -14.83
CA ASP A 787 34.73 8.54 -14.34
C ASP A 787 35.59 7.58 -13.50
N MET A 788 34.96 6.80 -12.62
CA MET A 788 35.65 5.77 -11.83
C MET A 788 36.32 4.71 -12.72
N LYS A 789 35.64 4.27 -13.78
CA LYS A 789 36.20 3.33 -14.75
C LYS A 789 37.37 3.96 -15.52
N ALA A 790 37.23 5.20 -15.97
CA ALA A 790 38.28 5.92 -16.70
C ALA A 790 39.55 6.14 -15.86
N ARG A 791 39.41 6.30 -14.54
CA ARG A 791 40.51 6.48 -13.60
C ARG A 791 41.08 5.17 -13.03
N GLY A 792 40.55 4.01 -13.44
CA GLY A 792 40.99 2.71 -12.93
C GLY A 792 40.69 2.47 -11.45
N ILE A 793 39.64 3.11 -10.91
CA ILE A 793 39.26 3.02 -9.49
C ILE A 793 38.40 1.78 -9.20
N LEU A 794 37.72 1.25 -10.21
CA LEU A 794 36.96 -0.01 -10.08
C LEU A 794 37.91 -1.21 -10.24
N PRO A 795 37.84 -2.23 -9.37
CA PRO A 795 38.50 -3.51 -9.64
C PRO A 795 37.89 -4.13 -10.90
N GLU A 796 38.71 -4.78 -11.74
CA GLU A 796 38.20 -5.55 -12.87
C GLU A 796 37.17 -6.58 -12.39
N PRO A 797 36.08 -6.82 -13.14
CA PRO A 797 35.05 -7.76 -12.72
C PRO A 797 35.61 -9.19 -12.72
N GLY A 798 36.01 -9.71 -11.55
CA GLY A 798 36.45 -11.10 -11.40
C GLY A 798 37.41 -11.45 -10.26
N CYS A 799 37.44 -10.72 -9.14
CA CYS A 799 38.22 -11.09 -7.95
C CYS A 799 37.32 -11.24 -6.72
#